data_AF-A0A1U9P863-F1
#
_entry.id   AF-A0A1U9P863-F1
#
_cell.length_a   1.000
_cell.length_b   1.000
_cell.length_c   1.000
_cell.angle_alpha   90.00
_cell.angle_beta   90.00
_cell.angle_gamma   90.00
#
_symmetry.space_group_name_H-M   'P 1'
#
loop_
_entity.id
_entity.type
_entity.pdbx_description
1 polymer ?
#
loop_
_entity_poly.entity_id
_entity_poly.type
_entity_poly.pdbx_seq_one_letter_code
_entity_poly.pdbx_strand_id
1 'polypeptide(L)'
;MFRPDIEGLRAVAVVAVLAFHAGIPWATGGFVGVDVFFVISGYLITGLLVREAIATGRIRLGDFFSRRARRLLPSAAVVLAAVAVAGAWLTVPLRRTDLEHDVVAAALSLANWRFVSQHTDYLAAGHQQGPLLHFWSLAVEEQFYLFWAPLLAVLVLGAARAVRRGRSVRRMVLLAAAPLTLASFVLSLHWTRDSVSLAYLGTPSRVWQFGVGALLALLPRHLMRGPRVLRVLGGWAGAGAIGWCVVAYDTATPYPGWAALVPTLATAAVILAAVPGRGEHRTPGAGDVGRFLAGRAPRAVGRLSYNLYLWHWPVLVLAEARTGPLGWPAKTALTLAAALPALATMRWVERPLRRSRTVSELPRRGLSVGVSAVVLPVVLALVVGTTTLNLLGPASPVDPKGLPPGAASGPTLLARTAGTPFADGSVVPSPVQARADFPPDAPCQIAPAETRSPECLFGAVDSPDRIVLLGDSHAGQWFSPMLALAASRGWALQEFVKQGCPLPQLSVDSPQLGRTYRECDTWRADTLERLGKQPKPRLVVVSSLNRYTADERLLAEAWEKTLAPLRALGAPIVYIEDTPVPGSDVPACVSGRPDSPADCAFERADALRPDPLARRIASGALPGVRSVGVNEVLCPGVGPTCPAVLDRILLYRDDAHLTNAAAVVLTDRLERLLTEAGVLPAPAPPAGAAQPTGSADGWTPLLRDDFDGPAGSPPSAAHWIHDVGTCYPGCPAPQWGTGEVETMTDSTDNVRLDGKGALEIVPTRKDGAWSSGRIETRRSDFAPPPGGALRIEASIALPDVTGAGAAGYWPAFWTLGAPLRDGYTGWPGVGELDVMESVNGRDTVFGSMHCGVPEGGPCREPVGLTSGPQPCQGCRGAFHSYAVEVDLAPGAQEVRWYLDGRVYHRVAADAMDPATWERAVDHGLFLILNVAVGGKLPQADGADVGPDTEPGHPMRVDHVTVSARERRG
;
A
#
# COMPACT_ATOMS: atom_id res chain seq x y z
N MET A 1 -12.77 -50.62 -1.49
CA MET A 1 -11.99 -51.42 -0.51
C MET A 1 -11.50 -50.48 0.56
N PHE A 2 -11.79 -50.79 1.82
CA PHE A 2 -11.38 -49.98 2.98
C PHE A 2 -9.94 -50.37 3.38
N ARG A 3 -9.06 -49.38 3.60
CA ARG A 3 -7.64 -49.55 3.97
C ARG A 3 -7.40 -48.95 5.36
N PRO A 4 -7.47 -49.74 6.45
CA PRO A 4 -7.34 -49.23 7.81
C PRO A 4 -5.93 -48.69 8.12
N ASP A 5 -4.92 -49.22 7.46
CA ASP A 5 -3.53 -48.78 7.51
C ASP A 5 -3.36 -47.33 7.02
N ILE A 6 -4.07 -46.93 5.95
CA ILE A 6 -4.04 -45.57 5.44
C ILE A 6 -4.76 -44.60 6.40
N GLU A 7 -5.83 -45.03 7.09
CA GLU A 7 -6.41 -44.23 8.17
C GLU A 7 -5.40 -44.00 9.30
N GLY A 8 -4.66 -45.03 9.71
CA GLY A 8 -3.60 -44.88 10.72
C GLY A 8 -2.45 -43.98 10.26
N LEU A 9 -2.04 -44.08 9.00
CA LEU A 9 -0.98 -43.21 8.46
C LEU A 9 -1.39 -41.73 8.44
N ARG A 10 -2.67 -41.44 8.18
CA ARG A 10 -3.23 -40.08 8.35
C ARG A 10 -3.17 -39.59 9.80
N ALA A 11 -3.23 -40.50 10.78
CA ALA A 11 -3.06 -40.14 12.18
C ALA A 11 -1.62 -39.74 12.50
N VAL A 12 -0.64 -40.50 12.01
CA VAL A 12 0.78 -40.15 12.13
C VAL A 12 1.03 -38.77 11.52
N ALA A 13 0.52 -38.55 10.30
CA ALA A 13 0.65 -37.30 9.59
C ALA A 13 0.05 -36.10 10.35
N VAL A 14 -1.20 -36.19 10.83
CA VAL A 14 -1.82 -35.07 11.57
C VAL A 14 -1.12 -34.83 12.90
N VAL A 15 -0.75 -35.88 13.64
CA VAL A 15 -0.09 -35.73 14.95
C VAL A 15 1.27 -35.03 14.79
N ALA A 16 2.04 -35.34 13.74
CA ALA A 16 3.28 -34.65 13.44
C ALA A 16 3.06 -33.14 13.22
N VAL A 17 2.06 -32.77 12.40
CA VAL A 17 1.76 -31.35 12.14
C VAL A 17 1.27 -30.62 13.39
N LEU A 18 0.41 -31.27 14.19
CA LEU A 18 -0.08 -30.71 15.45
C LEU A 18 1.05 -30.49 16.47
N ALA A 19 1.99 -31.42 16.57
CA ALA A 19 3.15 -31.31 17.45
C ALA A 19 4.07 -30.15 17.04
N PHE A 20 4.27 -29.98 15.72
CA PHE A 20 5.01 -28.84 15.17
C PHE A 20 4.31 -27.52 15.50
N HIS A 21 3.01 -27.39 15.24
CA HIS A 21 2.25 -26.18 15.55
C HIS A 21 2.14 -25.87 17.05
N ALA A 22 2.17 -26.90 17.90
CA ALA A 22 2.24 -26.72 19.34
C ALA A 22 3.63 -26.30 19.84
N GLY A 23 4.64 -26.20 18.96
CA GLY A 23 6.00 -25.79 19.30
C GLY A 23 6.75 -26.81 20.15
N ILE A 24 6.40 -28.10 20.02
CA ILE A 24 7.05 -29.16 20.82
C ILE A 24 8.54 -29.27 20.41
N PRO A 25 9.50 -29.08 21.34
CA PRO A 25 10.92 -28.89 20.99
C PRO A 25 11.58 -30.01 20.19
N TRP A 26 11.08 -31.25 20.30
CA TRP A 26 11.63 -32.41 19.58
C TRP A 26 10.87 -32.75 18.29
N ALA A 27 9.82 -32.01 17.94
CA ALA A 27 8.98 -32.24 16.76
C ALA A 27 9.08 -31.08 15.74
N THR A 28 10.27 -30.47 15.64
CA THR A 28 10.56 -29.32 14.78
C THR A 28 10.33 -29.60 13.29
N GLY A 29 10.42 -30.86 12.88
CA GLY A 29 10.18 -31.31 11.51
C GLY A 29 8.75 -31.79 11.25
N GLY A 30 7.81 -31.58 12.18
CA GLY A 30 6.47 -32.14 12.08
C GLY A 30 5.65 -31.66 10.86
N PHE A 31 6.07 -30.57 10.23
CA PHE A 31 5.50 -30.07 8.97
C PHE A 31 5.55 -31.09 7.82
N VAL A 32 6.48 -32.06 7.84
CA VAL A 32 6.55 -33.15 6.85
C VAL A 32 5.32 -34.05 6.83
N GLY A 33 4.47 -33.98 7.86
CA GLY A 33 3.18 -34.67 7.87
C GLY A 33 2.26 -34.26 6.71
N VAL A 34 2.40 -33.03 6.18
CA VAL A 34 1.65 -32.57 5.00
C VAL A 34 2.03 -33.35 3.75
N ASP A 35 3.31 -33.68 3.56
CA ASP A 35 3.79 -34.52 2.45
C ASP A 35 3.18 -35.92 2.48
N VAL A 36 3.07 -36.49 3.69
CA VAL A 36 2.41 -37.78 3.91
C VAL A 36 0.95 -37.71 3.42
N PHE A 37 0.23 -36.62 3.74
CA PHE A 37 -1.12 -36.40 3.25
C PHE A 37 -1.20 -36.29 1.73
N PHE A 38 -0.30 -35.53 1.10
CA PHE A 38 -0.29 -35.35 -0.35
C PHE A 38 -0.08 -36.67 -1.10
N VAL A 39 0.86 -37.51 -0.64
CA VAL A 39 1.08 -38.85 -1.22
C VAL A 39 -0.15 -39.75 -1.03
N ILE A 40 -0.75 -39.77 0.17
CA ILE A 40 -1.99 -40.54 0.44
C ILE A 40 -3.12 -40.09 -0.50
N SER A 41 -3.29 -38.78 -0.66
CA SER A 41 -4.32 -38.16 -1.49
C SER A 41 -4.17 -38.52 -2.96
N GLY A 42 -2.95 -38.39 -3.50
CA GLY A 42 -2.62 -38.82 -4.86
C GLY A 42 -2.91 -40.30 -5.11
N TYR A 43 -2.54 -41.17 -4.17
CA TYR A 43 -2.78 -42.62 -4.25
C TYR A 43 -4.26 -42.99 -4.22
N LEU A 44 -5.02 -42.44 -3.27
CA LEU A 44 -6.43 -42.77 -3.11
C LEU A 44 -7.27 -42.27 -4.28
N ILE A 45 -7.10 -41.01 -4.68
CA ILE A 45 -7.93 -40.37 -5.70
C ILE A 45 -7.64 -40.94 -7.08
N THR A 46 -6.37 -41.07 -7.47
CA THR A 46 -5.99 -41.72 -8.73
C THR A 46 -6.49 -43.15 -8.77
N GLY A 47 -6.30 -43.91 -7.68
CA GLY A 47 -6.79 -45.28 -7.60
C GLY A 47 -8.31 -45.39 -7.72
N LEU A 48 -9.07 -44.48 -7.12
CA LEU A 48 -10.55 -44.45 -7.22
C LEU A 48 -11.01 -44.15 -8.65
N LEU A 49 -10.48 -43.09 -9.26
CA LEU A 49 -10.85 -42.65 -10.60
C LEU A 49 -10.49 -43.67 -11.68
N VAL A 50 -9.28 -44.23 -11.61
CA VAL A 50 -8.83 -45.26 -12.57
C VAL A 50 -9.65 -46.54 -12.43
N ARG A 51 -10.03 -46.96 -11.22
CA ARG A 51 -10.91 -48.11 -11.02
C ARG A 51 -12.31 -47.87 -11.58
N GLU A 52 -12.87 -46.68 -11.38
CA GLU A 52 -14.17 -46.30 -11.95
C GLU A 52 -14.11 -46.30 -13.49
N ALA A 53 -13.06 -45.73 -14.06
CA ALA A 53 -12.82 -45.72 -15.50
C ALA A 53 -12.70 -47.13 -16.08
N ILE A 54 -11.98 -48.04 -15.42
CA ILE A 54 -11.86 -49.44 -15.86
C ILE A 54 -13.19 -50.18 -15.74
N ALA A 55 -13.94 -49.96 -14.66
CA ALA A 55 -15.18 -50.68 -14.41
C ALA A 55 -16.36 -50.19 -15.27
N THR A 56 -16.39 -48.89 -15.61
CA THR A 56 -17.56 -48.25 -16.25
C THR A 56 -17.27 -47.58 -17.58
N GLY A 57 -16.00 -47.54 -18.01
CA GLY A 57 -15.56 -46.88 -19.25
C GLY A 57 -15.55 -45.35 -19.21
N ARG A 58 -15.96 -44.72 -18.09
CA ARG A 58 -16.00 -43.27 -17.91
C ARG A 58 -15.75 -42.87 -16.46
N ILE A 59 -15.51 -41.58 -16.23
CA ILE A 59 -15.42 -40.99 -14.89
C ILE A 59 -16.61 -40.05 -14.70
N ARG A 60 -17.39 -40.26 -13.63
CA ARG A 60 -18.53 -39.41 -13.28
C ARG A 60 -18.08 -38.29 -12.34
N LEU A 61 -17.58 -37.19 -12.92
CA LEU A 61 -17.06 -36.03 -12.18
C LEU A 61 -18.09 -35.46 -11.18
N GLY A 62 -19.36 -35.36 -11.57
CA GLY A 62 -20.42 -34.90 -10.66
C GLY A 62 -20.57 -35.77 -9.41
N ASP A 63 -20.50 -37.09 -9.55
CA ASP A 63 -20.58 -38.02 -8.41
C ASP A 63 -19.33 -37.93 -7.53
N PHE A 64 -18.16 -37.76 -8.16
CA PHE A 64 -16.88 -37.59 -7.48
C PHE A 64 -16.86 -36.34 -6.60
N PHE A 65 -17.15 -35.17 -7.19
CA PHE A 65 -17.16 -33.90 -6.46
C PHE A 65 -18.32 -33.82 -5.46
N SER A 66 -19.50 -34.36 -5.78
CA SER A 66 -20.64 -34.41 -4.84
C SER A 66 -20.33 -35.19 -3.56
N ARG A 67 -19.63 -36.32 -3.65
CA ARG A 67 -19.22 -37.09 -2.46
C ARG A 67 -18.18 -36.34 -1.63
N ARG A 68 -17.27 -35.61 -2.29
CA ARG A 68 -16.20 -34.87 -1.61
C ARG A 68 -16.73 -33.59 -0.95
N ALA A 69 -17.59 -32.85 -1.66
CA ALA A 69 -18.28 -31.66 -1.14
C ALA A 69 -19.00 -31.97 0.18
N ARG A 70 -19.86 -33.00 0.21
CA ARG A 70 -20.59 -33.41 1.43
C ARG A 70 -19.72 -33.88 2.59
N ARG A 71 -18.47 -34.24 2.32
CA ARG A 71 -17.54 -34.74 3.33
C ARG A 71 -16.66 -33.64 3.92
N LEU A 72 -16.26 -32.65 3.13
CA LEU A 72 -15.20 -31.70 3.53
C LEU A 72 -15.75 -30.29 3.76
N LEU A 73 -16.53 -29.78 2.80
CA LEU A 73 -16.94 -28.37 2.78
C LEU A 73 -17.81 -27.98 3.98
N PRO A 74 -18.80 -28.78 4.44
CA PRO A 74 -19.60 -28.41 5.60
C PRO A 74 -18.78 -28.19 6.88
N SER A 75 -17.72 -28.98 7.09
CA SER A 75 -16.88 -28.81 8.28
C SER A 75 -15.93 -27.62 8.15
N ALA A 76 -15.38 -27.39 6.95
CA ALA A 76 -14.62 -26.19 6.66
C ALA A 76 -15.48 -24.94 6.87
N ALA A 77 -16.72 -24.93 6.38
CA ALA A 77 -17.66 -23.82 6.52
C ALA A 77 -17.93 -23.45 7.99
N VAL A 78 -18.08 -24.45 8.86
CA VAL A 78 -18.25 -24.22 10.30
C VAL A 78 -17.03 -23.54 10.90
N VAL A 79 -15.83 -24.00 10.55
CA VAL A 79 -14.59 -23.37 11.05
C VAL A 79 -14.41 -21.97 10.49
N LEU A 80 -14.63 -21.77 9.19
CA LEU A 80 -14.53 -20.46 8.55
C LEU A 80 -15.54 -19.46 9.15
N ALA A 81 -16.78 -19.89 9.38
CA ALA A 81 -17.79 -19.07 10.06
C ALA A 81 -17.39 -18.77 11.51
N ALA A 82 -16.91 -19.78 12.26
CA ALA A 82 -16.44 -19.58 13.63
C ALA A 82 -15.26 -18.61 13.70
N VAL A 83 -14.32 -18.69 12.76
CA VAL A 83 -13.17 -17.79 12.67
C VAL A 83 -13.58 -16.39 12.22
N ALA A 84 -14.49 -16.26 11.26
CA ALA A 84 -15.02 -14.95 10.84
C ALA A 84 -15.75 -14.25 12.01
N VAL A 85 -16.59 -14.99 12.75
CA VAL A 85 -17.24 -14.46 13.96
C VAL A 85 -16.17 -14.14 15.00
N ALA A 86 -15.36 -15.10 15.46
CA ALA A 86 -14.35 -14.86 16.49
C ALA A 86 -13.40 -13.72 16.12
N GLY A 87 -13.03 -13.60 14.84
CA GLY A 87 -12.24 -12.51 14.30
C GLY A 87 -12.90 -11.15 14.46
N ALA A 88 -14.20 -11.04 14.14
CA ALA A 88 -14.96 -9.81 14.33
C ALA A 88 -14.95 -9.33 15.80
N TRP A 89 -14.93 -10.24 16.77
CA TRP A 89 -14.93 -9.92 18.21
C TRP A 89 -13.52 -9.75 18.82
N LEU A 90 -12.53 -10.52 18.34
CA LEU A 90 -11.21 -10.61 18.97
C LEU A 90 -10.13 -9.80 18.25
N THR A 91 -10.36 -9.35 17.02
CA THR A 91 -9.38 -8.59 16.24
C THR A 91 -9.81 -7.13 16.08
N VAL A 92 -8.81 -6.26 15.91
CA VAL A 92 -8.98 -4.84 15.62
C VAL A 92 -9.47 -4.63 14.18
N PRO A 93 -10.21 -3.54 13.89
CA PRO A 93 -10.81 -3.29 12.57
C PRO A 93 -9.89 -3.56 11.38
N LEU A 94 -8.66 -3.06 11.39
CA LEU A 94 -7.74 -3.24 10.26
C LEU A 94 -7.28 -4.68 10.06
N ARG A 95 -7.30 -5.53 11.10
CA ARG A 95 -6.99 -6.97 10.99
C ARG A 95 -8.20 -7.79 10.56
N ARG A 96 -9.41 -7.27 10.75
CA ARG A 96 -10.65 -7.93 10.27
C ARG A 96 -10.65 -7.98 8.75
N THR A 97 -10.24 -6.89 8.08
CA THR A 97 -10.18 -6.82 6.63
C THR A 97 -9.21 -7.84 6.02
N ASP A 98 -8.04 -8.03 6.64
CA ASP A 98 -7.10 -9.09 6.24
C ASP A 98 -7.70 -10.48 6.44
N LEU A 99 -8.33 -10.70 7.60
CA LEU A 99 -8.94 -11.97 7.95
C LEU A 99 -10.08 -12.35 7.01
N GLU A 100 -10.86 -11.39 6.52
CA GLU A 100 -11.94 -11.65 5.57
C GLU A 100 -11.42 -12.11 4.22
N HIS A 101 -10.36 -11.46 3.72
CA HIS A 101 -9.68 -11.93 2.52
C HIS A 101 -9.14 -13.34 2.71
N ASP A 102 -8.63 -13.67 3.90
CA ASP A 102 -8.17 -15.02 4.22
C ASP A 102 -9.34 -16.03 4.28
N VAL A 103 -10.50 -15.64 4.83
CA VAL A 103 -11.73 -16.46 4.83
C VAL A 103 -12.22 -16.71 3.40
N VAL A 104 -12.27 -15.67 2.56
CA VAL A 104 -12.69 -15.78 1.16
C VAL A 104 -11.71 -16.67 0.39
N ALA A 105 -10.41 -16.44 0.54
CA ALA A 105 -9.39 -17.25 -0.10
C ALA A 105 -9.46 -18.72 0.37
N ALA A 106 -9.66 -18.98 1.66
CA ALA A 106 -9.83 -20.33 2.19
C ALA A 106 -11.10 -21.02 1.68
N ALA A 107 -12.23 -20.30 1.62
CA ALA A 107 -13.49 -20.83 1.10
C ALA A 107 -13.44 -21.18 -0.39
N LEU A 108 -12.68 -20.42 -1.17
CA LEU A 108 -12.49 -20.62 -2.62
C LEU A 108 -11.30 -21.54 -2.96
N SER A 109 -10.66 -22.15 -1.95
CA SER A 109 -9.48 -23.01 -2.15
C SER A 109 -8.29 -22.26 -2.79
N LEU A 110 -8.11 -20.99 -2.46
CA LEU A 110 -7.04 -20.07 -2.93
C LEU A 110 -6.13 -19.55 -1.80
N ALA A 111 -6.31 -20.02 -0.56
CA ALA A 111 -5.55 -19.56 0.60
C ALA A 111 -4.02 -19.60 0.39
N ASN A 112 -3.52 -20.64 -0.27
CA ASN A 112 -2.08 -20.76 -0.53
C ASN A 112 -1.53 -19.60 -1.40
N TRP A 113 -2.28 -19.13 -2.40
CA TRP A 113 -1.87 -18.01 -3.24
C TRP A 113 -2.00 -16.65 -2.55
N ARG A 114 -2.99 -16.52 -1.67
CA ARG A 114 -3.12 -15.35 -0.76
C ARG A 114 -1.90 -15.20 0.15
N PHE A 115 -1.44 -16.30 0.75
CA PHE A 115 -0.26 -16.26 1.62
C PHE A 115 1.06 -16.09 0.85
N VAL A 116 1.14 -16.59 -0.39
CA VAL A 116 2.26 -16.29 -1.29
C VAL A 116 2.33 -14.80 -1.61
N SER A 117 1.20 -14.13 -1.90
CA SER A 117 1.21 -12.70 -2.21
C SER A 117 1.54 -11.82 -1.00
N GLN A 118 1.25 -12.30 0.21
CA GLN A 118 1.69 -11.67 1.47
C GLN A 118 3.15 -11.94 1.82
N HIS A 119 3.88 -12.71 1.00
CA HIS A 119 5.26 -13.13 1.30
C HIS A 119 5.39 -13.84 2.66
N THR A 120 4.34 -14.55 3.09
CA THR A 120 4.32 -15.22 4.38
C THR A 120 5.39 -16.31 4.43
N ASP A 121 6.31 -16.22 5.40
CA ASP A 121 7.18 -17.32 5.75
C ASP A 121 6.46 -18.24 6.74
N TYR A 122 6.07 -19.42 6.25
CA TYR A 122 5.39 -20.45 7.04
C TYR A 122 6.29 -21.05 8.13
N LEU A 123 7.60 -21.09 7.90
CA LEU A 123 8.58 -21.75 8.76
C LEU A 123 9.24 -20.77 9.74
N ALA A 124 9.16 -19.45 9.51
CA ALA A 124 9.60 -18.46 10.48
C ALA A 124 8.71 -18.45 11.73
N ALA A 125 9.29 -18.83 12.86
CA ALA A 125 8.67 -18.70 14.18
C ALA A 125 8.66 -17.23 14.62
N GLY A 126 7.51 -16.71 15.05
CA GLY A 126 7.42 -15.43 15.77
C GLY A 126 6.69 -14.28 15.07
N HIS A 127 6.32 -14.41 13.79
CA HIS A 127 5.45 -13.41 13.14
C HIS A 127 3.97 -13.69 13.43
N GLN A 128 3.14 -12.65 13.41
CA GLN A 128 1.70 -12.78 13.67
C GLN A 128 1.02 -13.55 12.54
N GLN A 129 0.98 -14.88 12.66
CA GLN A 129 0.42 -15.76 11.63
C GLN A 129 -1.11 -15.69 11.63
N GLY A 130 -1.72 -15.64 10.44
CA GLY A 130 -3.18 -15.61 10.29
C GLY A 130 -3.85 -16.89 10.84
N PRO A 131 -5.06 -16.79 11.42
CA PRO A 131 -5.76 -17.94 12.02
C PRO A 131 -6.22 -18.98 10.99
N LEU A 132 -6.06 -18.70 9.70
CA LEU A 132 -6.40 -19.60 8.59
C LEU A 132 -5.16 -20.03 7.77
N LEU A 133 -3.94 -19.73 8.24
CA LEU A 133 -2.71 -20.03 7.50
C LEU A 133 -2.66 -21.50 7.04
N HIS A 134 -2.97 -22.44 7.93
CA HIS A 134 -2.98 -23.89 7.66
C HIS A 134 -3.92 -24.34 6.54
N PHE A 135 -4.87 -23.52 6.07
CA PHE A 135 -5.70 -23.84 4.90
C PHE A 135 -4.92 -23.88 3.60
N TRP A 136 -3.69 -23.36 3.55
CA TRP A 136 -2.84 -23.42 2.35
C TRP A 136 -2.72 -24.86 1.81
N SER A 137 -2.51 -25.85 2.68
CA SER A 137 -2.29 -27.24 2.27
C SER A 137 -3.59 -27.88 1.75
N LEU A 138 -4.73 -27.48 2.30
CA LEU A 138 -6.06 -27.89 1.84
C LEU A 138 -6.36 -27.30 0.46
N ALA A 139 -6.02 -26.03 0.24
CA ALA A 139 -6.15 -25.36 -1.05
C ALA A 139 -5.32 -26.07 -2.13
N VAL A 140 -4.04 -26.38 -1.85
CA VAL A 140 -3.18 -27.16 -2.77
C VAL A 140 -3.80 -28.52 -3.08
N GLU A 141 -4.30 -29.22 -2.07
CA GLU A 141 -4.96 -30.52 -2.23
C GLU A 141 -6.24 -30.43 -3.09
N GLU A 142 -7.08 -29.41 -2.88
CA GLU A 142 -8.32 -29.20 -3.65
C GLU A 142 -8.04 -28.77 -5.09
N GLN A 143 -7.08 -27.89 -5.32
CA GLN A 143 -6.59 -27.50 -6.65
C GLN A 143 -6.08 -28.71 -7.43
N PHE A 144 -5.31 -29.61 -6.77
CA PHE A 144 -4.90 -30.86 -7.39
C PHE A 144 -6.10 -31.68 -7.85
N TYR A 145 -7.18 -31.79 -7.07
CA TYR A 145 -8.37 -32.55 -7.50
C TYR A 145 -9.16 -31.89 -8.61
N LEU A 146 -9.33 -30.57 -8.54
CA LEU A 146 -10.03 -29.78 -9.55
C LEU A 146 -9.33 -29.91 -10.92
N PHE A 147 -8.00 -30.04 -10.93
CA PHE A 147 -7.25 -30.29 -12.15
C PHE A 147 -7.18 -31.78 -12.54
N TRP A 148 -6.79 -32.65 -11.60
CA TRP A 148 -6.46 -34.05 -11.88
C TRP A 148 -7.67 -34.89 -12.30
N ALA A 149 -8.84 -34.70 -11.67
CA ALA A 149 -10.01 -35.51 -12.00
C ALA A 149 -10.55 -35.24 -13.42
N PRO A 150 -10.72 -33.97 -13.87
CA PRO A 150 -11.04 -33.66 -15.26
C PRO A 150 -9.98 -34.13 -16.25
N LEU A 151 -8.69 -33.93 -15.93
CA LEU A 151 -7.59 -34.43 -16.78
C LEU A 151 -7.71 -35.95 -16.99
N LEU A 152 -7.94 -36.71 -15.92
CA LEU A 152 -8.14 -38.16 -16.02
C LEU A 152 -9.41 -38.51 -16.81
N ALA A 153 -10.50 -37.76 -16.66
CA ALA A 153 -11.71 -37.98 -17.44
C ALA A 153 -11.47 -37.78 -18.94
N VAL A 154 -10.73 -36.72 -19.33
CA VAL A 154 -10.34 -36.46 -20.72
C VAL A 154 -9.42 -37.57 -21.24
N LEU A 155 -8.42 -37.98 -20.46
CA LEU A 155 -7.52 -39.08 -20.81
C LEU A 155 -8.28 -40.40 -20.99
N VAL A 156 -9.30 -40.67 -20.16
CA VAL A 156 -10.16 -41.86 -20.28
C VAL A 156 -11.04 -41.78 -21.52
N LEU A 157 -11.61 -40.62 -21.86
CA LEU A 157 -12.38 -40.43 -23.10
C LEU A 157 -11.50 -40.58 -24.35
N GLY A 158 -10.28 -40.05 -24.32
CA GLY A 158 -9.27 -40.26 -25.36
C GLY A 158 -8.82 -41.72 -25.45
N ALA A 159 -8.61 -42.37 -24.31
CA ALA A 159 -8.29 -43.78 -24.22
C ALA A 159 -9.43 -44.66 -24.75
N ALA A 160 -10.70 -44.37 -24.47
CA ALA A 160 -11.82 -45.13 -25.02
C ALA A 160 -11.84 -45.12 -26.57
N ARG A 161 -11.42 -44.00 -27.18
CA ARG A 161 -11.20 -43.92 -28.64
C ARG A 161 -9.96 -44.71 -29.09
N ALA A 162 -8.88 -44.71 -28.29
CA ALA A 162 -7.62 -45.41 -28.58
C ALA A 162 -7.59 -46.90 -28.17
N VAL A 163 -8.50 -47.38 -27.33
CA VAL A 163 -8.68 -48.79 -26.93
C VAL A 163 -9.23 -49.59 -28.11
N ARG A 164 -10.03 -48.95 -28.99
CA ARG A 164 -10.33 -49.49 -30.34
C ARG A 164 -9.06 -49.71 -31.20
N ARG A 165 -7.90 -49.18 -30.77
CA ARG A 165 -6.55 -49.33 -31.36
C ARG A 165 -5.55 -49.99 -30.39
N GLY A 166 -6.00 -50.68 -29.33
CA GLY A 166 -5.15 -51.55 -28.49
C GLY A 166 -4.35 -50.92 -27.32
N ARG A 167 -4.59 -49.67 -26.90
CA ARG A 167 -3.87 -49.03 -25.77
C ARG A 167 -4.64 -49.09 -24.45
N SER A 168 -3.97 -49.39 -23.32
CA SER A 168 -4.62 -49.43 -21.98
C SER A 168 -4.71 -48.05 -21.30
N VAL A 169 -5.87 -47.70 -20.72
CA VAL A 169 -6.11 -46.47 -19.92
C VAL A 169 -4.97 -46.19 -18.93
N ARG A 170 -4.52 -47.24 -18.24
CA ARG A 170 -3.45 -47.15 -17.23
C ARG A 170 -2.12 -46.60 -17.77
N ARG A 171 -1.75 -46.98 -19.00
CA ARG A 171 -0.53 -46.48 -19.66
C ARG A 171 -0.67 -44.99 -19.98
N MET A 172 -1.84 -44.54 -20.42
CA MET A 172 -2.06 -43.11 -20.72
C MET A 172 -2.01 -42.25 -19.47
N VAL A 173 -2.62 -42.69 -18.36
CA VAL A 173 -2.53 -41.97 -17.09
C VAL A 173 -1.09 -41.97 -16.56
N LEU A 174 -0.33 -43.06 -16.74
CA LEU A 174 1.09 -43.11 -16.37
C LEU A 174 1.93 -42.11 -17.18
N LEU A 175 1.73 -42.06 -18.50
CA LEU A 175 2.43 -41.16 -19.42
C LEU A 175 2.08 -39.68 -19.16
N ALA A 176 0.94 -39.38 -18.56
CA ALA A 176 0.61 -38.03 -18.10
C ALA A 176 1.17 -37.75 -16.69
N ALA A 177 1.00 -38.68 -15.75
CA ALA A 177 1.41 -38.51 -14.35
C ALA A 177 2.92 -38.32 -14.20
N ALA A 178 3.74 -39.13 -14.90
CA ALA A 178 5.18 -39.12 -14.77
C ALA A 178 5.83 -37.77 -15.14
N PRO A 179 5.59 -37.18 -16.33
CA PRO A 179 6.17 -35.88 -16.67
C PRO A 179 5.64 -34.75 -15.79
N LEU A 180 4.35 -34.75 -15.41
CA LEU A 180 3.83 -33.73 -14.48
C LEU A 180 4.51 -33.82 -13.11
N THR A 181 4.74 -35.03 -12.61
CA THR A 181 5.44 -35.27 -11.34
C THR A 181 6.88 -34.77 -11.44
N LEU A 182 7.59 -35.11 -12.52
CA LEU A 182 8.98 -34.69 -12.71
C LEU A 182 9.11 -33.17 -12.88
N ALA A 183 8.25 -32.55 -13.70
CA ALA A 183 8.24 -31.10 -13.90
C ALA A 183 7.95 -30.35 -12.59
N SER A 184 6.96 -30.81 -11.82
CA SER A 184 6.65 -30.23 -10.51
C SER A 184 7.81 -30.39 -9.51
N PHE A 185 8.52 -31.53 -9.52
CA PHE A 185 9.70 -31.74 -8.69
C PHE A 185 10.87 -30.82 -9.08
N VAL A 186 11.17 -30.71 -10.38
CA VAL A 186 12.22 -29.79 -10.88
C VAL A 186 11.89 -28.34 -10.52
N LEU A 187 10.63 -27.94 -10.65
CA LEU A 187 10.16 -26.62 -10.24
C LEU A 187 10.33 -26.40 -8.72
N SER A 188 10.03 -27.42 -7.92
CA SER A 188 10.27 -27.43 -6.47
C SER A 188 11.75 -27.14 -6.14
N LEU A 189 12.68 -27.78 -6.85
CA LEU A 189 14.12 -27.57 -6.67
C LEU A 189 14.57 -26.17 -7.07
N HIS A 190 14.00 -25.63 -8.15
CA HIS A 190 14.31 -24.28 -8.61
C HIS A 190 13.79 -23.23 -7.63
N TRP A 191 12.50 -23.26 -7.32
CA TRP A 191 11.89 -22.26 -6.42
C TRP A 191 12.40 -22.35 -4.99
N THR A 192 12.81 -23.51 -4.48
CA THR A 192 13.42 -23.60 -3.13
C THR A 192 14.71 -22.74 -3.04
N ARG A 193 15.36 -22.44 -4.18
CA ARG A 193 16.51 -21.53 -4.22
C ARG A 193 16.09 -20.06 -4.30
N ASP A 194 14.99 -19.75 -4.99
CA ASP A 194 14.65 -18.38 -5.35
C ASP A 194 13.57 -17.75 -4.45
N SER A 195 12.67 -18.57 -3.89
CA SER A 195 11.60 -18.14 -2.98
C SER A 195 11.04 -19.32 -2.18
N VAL A 196 11.32 -19.35 -0.88
CA VAL A 196 10.80 -20.39 0.04
C VAL A 196 9.28 -20.37 0.10
N SER A 197 8.65 -19.19 0.13
CA SER A 197 7.18 -19.07 0.14
C SER A 197 6.54 -19.71 -1.10
N LEU A 198 7.04 -19.41 -2.31
CA LEU A 198 6.57 -20.04 -3.54
C LEU A 198 6.85 -21.55 -3.58
N ALA A 199 8.03 -21.97 -3.15
CA ALA A 199 8.39 -23.38 -3.13
C ALA A 199 7.50 -24.19 -2.17
N TYR A 200 7.18 -23.62 -1.02
CA TYR A 200 6.46 -24.30 0.06
C TYR A 200 4.94 -24.26 -0.12
N LEU A 201 4.37 -23.09 -0.44
CA LEU A 201 2.91 -22.86 -0.54
C LEU A 201 2.38 -23.02 -1.97
N GLY A 202 3.23 -22.89 -3.00
CA GLY A 202 2.82 -22.94 -4.40
C GLY A 202 2.33 -24.33 -4.82
N THR A 203 1.14 -24.43 -5.42
CA THR A 203 0.65 -25.71 -5.94
C THR A 203 1.58 -26.35 -6.98
N PRO A 204 2.15 -25.61 -7.96
CA PRO A 204 3.00 -26.20 -8.99
C PRO A 204 4.26 -26.88 -8.45
N SER A 205 4.84 -26.41 -7.34
CA SER A 205 6.03 -26.99 -6.71
C SER A 205 5.72 -28.16 -5.75
N ARG A 206 4.44 -28.40 -5.43
CA ARG A 206 3.99 -29.44 -4.48
C ARG A 206 3.23 -30.60 -5.14
N VAL A 207 2.71 -30.43 -6.36
CA VAL A 207 1.95 -31.46 -7.09
C VAL A 207 2.73 -32.78 -7.24
N TRP A 208 4.06 -32.77 -7.27
CA TRP A 208 4.86 -33.99 -7.40
C TRP A 208 4.68 -34.98 -6.23
N GLN A 209 4.39 -34.52 -5.00
CA GLN A 209 4.08 -35.43 -3.88
C GLN A 209 2.79 -36.22 -4.16
N PHE A 210 1.75 -35.54 -4.66
CA PHE A 210 0.52 -36.19 -5.14
C PHE A 210 0.82 -37.11 -6.34
N GLY A 211 1.70 -36.67 -7.22
CA GLY A 211 2.20 -37.41 -8.38
C GLY A 211 2.82 -38.75 -7.99
N VAL A 212 3.70 -38.79 -6.98
CA VAL A 212 4.27 -40.04 -6.45
C VAL A 212 3.17 -40.99 -5.97
N GLY A 213 2.18 -40.47 -5.23
CA GLY A 213 1.00 -41.25 -4.84
C GLY A 213 0.20 -41.77 -6.05
N ALA A 214 0.00 -40.94 -7.07
CA ALA A 214 -0.70 -41.29 -8.30
C ALA A 214 0.03 -42.39 -9.08
N LEU A 215 1.35 -42.27 -9.26
CA LEU A 215 2.22 -43.29 -9.85
C LEU A 215 2.13 -44.61 -9.07
N LEU A 216 2.09 -44.52 -7.73
CA LEU A 216 1.92 -45.68 -6.86
C LEU A 216 0.59 -46.41 -7.09
N ALA A 217 -0.50 -45.67 -7.30
CA ALA A 217 -1.79 -46.25 -7.62
C ALA A 217 -1.81 -46.94 -9.00
N LEU A 218 -0.94 -46.50 -9.91
CA LEU A 218 -0.79 -47.02 -11.27
C LEU A 218 0.20 -48.19 -11.38
N LEU A 219 0.92 -48.57 -10.32
CA LEU A 219 1.87 -49.68 -10.35
C LEU A 219 1.18 -51.06 -10.44
N PRO A 220 1.52 -51.91 -11.43
CA PRO A 220 0.95 -53.25 -11.55
C PRO A 220 1.09 -54.09 -10.28
N ARG A 221 -0.03 -54.67 -9.81
CA ARG A 221 -0.04 -55.47 -8.57
C ARG A 221 0.97 -56.61 -8.57
N HIS A 222 1.33 -57.15 -9.74
CA HIS A 222 2.33 -58.23 -9.83
C HIS A 222 3.75 -57.75 -9.57
N LEU A 223 4.07 -56.47 -9.84
CA LEU A 223 5.34 -55.82 -9.51
C LEU A 223 5.41 -55.39 -8.04
N MET A 224 4.25 -55.12 -7.43
CA MET A 224 4.14 -54.73 -6.02
C MET A 224 4.23 -55.92 -5.05
N ARG A 225 4.18 -57.16 -5.56
CA ARG A 225 4.23 -58.38 -4.74
C ARG A 225 5.68 -58.86 -4.58
N GLY A 226 6.42 -58.19 -3.70
CA GLY A 226 7.78 -58.58 -3.31
C GLY A 226 7.83 -59.59 -2.14
N PRO A 227 9.03 -60.10 -1.80
CA PRO A 227 9.26 -60.92 -0.61
C PRO A 227 8.76 -60.24 0.67
N ARG A 228 8.15 -61.02 1.58
CA ARG A 228 7.59 -60.50 2.85
C ARG A 228 8.62 -59.73 3.67
N VAL A 229 9.86 -60.23 3.75
CA VAL A 229 10.96 -59.59 4.50
C VAL A 229 11.24 -58.18 3.99
N LEU A 230 11.40 -58.00 2.67
CA LEU A 230 11.66 -56.69 2.06
C LEU A 230 10.50 -55.70 2.28
N ARG A 231 9.26 -56.19 2.27
CA ARG A 231 8.08 -55.36 2.56
C ARG A 231 8.01 -54.92 4.01
N VAL A 232 8.26 -55.83 4.96
CA VAL A 232 8.25 -55.51 6.39
C VAL A 232 9.39 -54.54 6.74
N LEU A 233 10.61 -54.83 6.28
CA LEU A 233 11.76 -53.95 6.46
C LEU A 233 11.54 -52.59 5.79
N GLY A 234 11.06 -52.56 4.55
CA GLY A 234 10.76 -51.31 3.84
C GLY A 234 9.65 -50.49 4.50
N GLY A 235 8.63 -51.13 5.06
CA GLY A 235 7.55 -50.47 5.81
C GLY A 235 8.04 -49.82 7.10
N TRP A 236 8.85 -50.54 7.89
CA TRP A 236 9.44 -49.99 9.11
C TRP A 236 10.53 -48.96 8.83
N ALA A 237 11.35 -49.15 7.79
CA ALA A 237 12.32 -48.16 7.34
C ALA A 237 11.62 -46.87 6.89
N GLY A 238 10.51 -46.98 6.13
CA GLY A 238 9.68 -45.83 5.77
C GLY A 238 9.07 -45.13 6.99
N ALA A 239 8.49 -45.88 7.93
CA ALA A 239 7.95 -45.29 9.16
C ALA A 239 9.04 -44.64 10.03
N GLY A 240 10.20 -45.28 10.14
CA GLY A 240 11.37 -44.74 10.84
C GLY A 240 11.92 -43.48 10.17
N ALA A 241 11.97 -43.42 8.83
CA ALA A 241 12.37 -42.24 8.09
C ALA A 241 11.40 -41.07 8.27
N ILE A 242 10.07 -41.33 8.30
CA ILE A 242 9.08 -40.30 8.64
C ILE A 242 9.32 -39.78 10.06
N GLY A 243 9.50 -40.69 11.04
CA GLY A 243 9.79 -40.31 12.43
C GLY A 243 11.10 -39.53 12.57
N TRP A 244 12.14 -39.92 11.83
CA TRP A 244 13.41 -39.23 11.79
C TRP A 244 13.26 -37.82 11.22
N CYS A 245 12.54 -37.63 10.11
CA CYS A 245 12.26 -36.30 9.57
C CYS A 245 11.54 -35.41 10.59
N VAL A 246 10.58 -35.94 11.37
CA VAL A 246 9.86 -35.16 12.39
C VAL A 246 10.78 -34.63 13.49
N VAL A 247 11.84 -35.37 13.84
CA VAL A 247 12.77 -35.00 14.93
C VAL A 247 14.01 -34.26 14.42
N ALA A 248 14.47 -34.56 13.21
CA ALA A 248 15.75 -34.08 12.68
C ALA A 248 15.62 -32.86 11.76
N TYR A 249 14.47 -32.66 11.11
CA TYR A 249 14.26 -31.45 10.31
C TYR A 249 13.80 -30.29 11.21
N ASP A 250 14.06 -29.09 10.75
CA ASP A 250 13.76 -27.84 11.45
C ASP A 250 13.53 -26.69 10.45
N THR A 251 13.43 -25.47 10.95
CA THR A 251 13.21 -24.26 10.15
C THR A 251 14.42 -23.87 9.30
N ALA A 252 15.62 -24.37 9.62
CA ALA A 252 16.83 -24.14 8.83
C ALA A 252 16.96 -25.13 7.66
N THR A 253 16.13 -26.18 7.64
CA THR A 253 16.13 -27.19 6.58
C THR A 253 15.55 -26.59 5.28
N PRO A 254 16.31 -26.56 4.15
CA PRO A 254 15.79 -26.04 2.89
C PRO A 254 14.65 -26.93 2.36
N TYR A 255 13.41 -26.48 2.56
CA TYR A 255 12.20 -27.28 2.33
C TYR A 255 11.21 -26.59 1.39
N PRO A 256 10.55 -27.30 0.46
CA PRO A 256 10.62 -28.74 0.21
C PRO A 256 11.94 -29.24 -0.38
N GLY A 257 12.42 -28.63 -1.47
CA GLY A 257 13.65 -29.02 -2.16
C GLY A 257 13.89 -30.53 -2.27
N TRP A 258 15.15 -30.94 -2.06
CA TRP A 258 15.52 -32.35 -1.97
C TRP A 258 15.09 -33.01 -0.65
N ALA A 259 14.96 -32.21 0.43
CA ALA A 259 14.63 -32.71 1.75
C ALA A 259 13.25 -33.40 1.80
N ALA A 260 12.28 -32.89 1.03
CA ALA A 260 10.94 -33.46 0.90
C ALA A 260 10.90 -34.82 0.17
N LEU A 261 11.99 -35.23 -0.51
CA LEU A 261 12.11 -36.55 -1.13
C LEU A 261 11.99 -37.67 -0.10
N VAL A 262 12.63 -37.49 1.07
CA VAL A 262 12.66 -38.47 2.15
C VAL A 262 11.25 -38.80 2.68
N PRO A 263 10.45 -37.84 3.21
CA PRO A 263 9.12 -38.16 3.72
C PRO A 263 8.16 -38.63 2.61
N THR A 264 8.34 -38.15 1.37
CA THR A 264 7.50 -38.56 0.22
C THR A 264 7.73 -40.02 -0.15
N LEU A 265 8.98 -40.44 -0.33
CA LEU A 265 9.33 -41.82 -0.68
C LEU A 265 9.12 -42.77 0.51
N ALA A 266 9.37 -42.30 1.72
CA ALA A 266 9.08 -43.06 2.94
C ALA A 266 7.57 -43.36 3.07
N THR A 267 6.71 -42.38 2.76
CA THR A 267 5.26 -42.59 2.71
C THR A 267 4.87 -43.62 1.64
N ALA A 268 5.47 -43.53 0.45
CA ALA A 268 5.26 -44.51 -0.61
C ALA A 268 5.68 -45.94 -0.17
N ALA A 269 6.81 -46.07 0.54
CA ALA A 269 7.29 -47.34 1.09
C ALA A 269 6.32 -47.94 2.11
N VAL A 270 5.76 -47.12 3.03
CA VAL A 270 4.74 -47.57 3.99
C VAL A 270 3.46 -48.04 3.27
N ILE A 271 3.00 -47.32 2.25
CA ILE A 271 1.81 -47.70 1.47
C ILE A 271 2.05 -49.01 0.69
N LEU A 272 3.26 -49.21 0.15
CA LEU A 272 3.69 -50.41 -0.55
C LEU A 272 3.76 -51.63 0.37
N ALA A 273 4.32 -51.47 1.57
CA ALA A 273 4.47 -52.55 2.55
C ALA A 273 3.12 -53.20 2.88
N ALA A 274 2.06 -52.40 2.97
CA ALA A 274 0.70 -52.83 3.26
C ALA A 274 -0.06 -53.49 2.08
N VAL A 275 0.57 -53.70 0.91
CA VAL A 275 -0.01 -54.46 -0.21
C VAL A 275 0.25 -55.97 -0.03
N PRO A 276 -0.77 -56.84 0.07
CA PRO A 276 -0.57 -58.28 0.31
C PRO A 276 0.33 -58.95 -0.74
N GLY A 277 1.22 -59.84 -0.28
CA GLY A 277 2.18 -60.58 -1.10
C GLY A 277 1.53 -61.65 -1.99
N ARG A 278 2.33 -62.33 -2.83
CA ARG A 278 1.85 -63.52 -3.56
C ARG A 278 1.50 -64.60 -2.54
N GLY A 279 0.24 -65.06 -2.54
CA GLY A 279 -0.22 -66.16 -1.67
C GLY A 279 -0.69 -65.75 -0.26
N GLU A 280 -0.58 -64.48 0.14
CA GLU A 280 -1.03 -64.03 1.46
C GLU A 280 -2.54 -63.68 1.49
N HIS A 281 -3.20 -64.02 2.59
CA HIS A 281 -4.54 -63.51 2.91
C HIS A 281 -4.52 -61.99 3.12
N ARG A 282 -5.67 -61.33 2.94
CA ARG A 282 -5.82 -59.86 3.03
C ARG A 282 -5.49 -59.26 4.40
N THR A 283 -5.21 -60.07 5.40
CA THR A 283 -4.85 -59.66 6.76
C THR A 283 -3.35 -59.43 6.88
N PRO A 284 -2.89 -58.26 7.34
CA PRO A 284 -1.47 -57.99 7.59
C PRO A 284 -0.88 -59.06 8.52
N GLY A 285 0.27 -59.63 8.14
CA GLY A 285 0.99 -60.59 8.97
C GLY A 285 1.45 -60.00 10.30
N ALA A 286 1.72 -60.85 11.29
CA ALA A 286 2.40 -60.40 12.52
C ALA A 286 3.73 -59.70 12.16
N GLY A 287 3.96 -58.52 12.76
CA GLY A 287 5.17 -57.70 12.56
C GLY A 287 5.11 -56.60 11.49
N ASP A 288 4.03 -56.48 10.71
CA ASP A 288 3.88 -55.43 9.68
C ASP A 288 3.50 -54.06 10.31
N VAL A 289 4.15 -52.98 9.88
CA VAL A 289 3.78 -51.60 10.23
C VAL A 289 2.30 -51.31 9.96
N GLY A 290 1.73 -51.90 8.91
CA GLY A 290 0.31 -51.78 8.57
C GLY A 290 -0.63 -52.31 9.67
N ARG A 291 -0.20 -53.29 10.48
CA ARG A 291 -0.99 -53.79 11.62
C ARG A 291 -1.04 -52.79 12.77
N PHE A 292 0.09 -52.13 13.04
CA PHE A 292 0.17 -51.05 14.04
C PHE A 292 -0.74 -49.88 13.64
N LEU A 293 -0.62 -49.42 12.39
CA LEU A 293 -1.45 -48.35 11.83
C LEU A 293 -2.95 -48.73 11.76
N ALA A 294 -3.28 -50.00 11.55
CA ALA A 294 -4.65 -50.47 11.55
C ALA A 294 -5.27 -50.61 12.96
N GLY A 295 -4.52 -50.29 14.02
CA GLY A 295 -4.96 -50.29 15.41
C GLY A 295 -6.15 -49.34 15.67
N ARG A 296 -6.85 -49.54 16.80
CA ARG A 296 -8.06 -48.75 17.13
C ARG A 296 -7.74 -47.26 17.33
N ALA A 297 -6.68 -46.94 18.06
CA ALA A 297 -6.32 -45.56 18.38
C ALA A 297 -5.84 -44.77 17.14
N PRO A 298 -4.87 -45.25 16.33
CA PRO A 298 -4.49 -44.56 15.09
C PRO A 298 -5.67 -44.37 14.15
N ARG A 299 -6.58 -45.33 14.03
CA ARG A 299 -7.78 -45.16 13.20
C ARG A 299 -8.76 -44.14 13.76
N ALA A 300 -8.91 -44.05 15.08
CA ALA A 300 -9.77 -43.05 15.70
C ALA A 300 -9.27 -41.63 15.40
N VAL A 301 -7.98 -41.39 15.61
CA VAL A 301 -7.32 -40.12 15.28
C VAL A 301 -7.36 -39.87 13.77
N GLY A 302 -7.07 -40.88 12.94
CA GLY A 302 -7.11 -40.78 11.49
C GLY A 302 -8.48 -40.43 10.91
N ARG A 303 -9.56 -40.87 11.55
CA ARG A 303 -10.93 -40.46 11.21
C ARG A 303 -11.22 -39.01 11.60
N LEU A 304 -10.68 -38.55 12.73
CA LEU A 304 -10.84 -37.19 13.21
C LEU A 304 -9.89 -36.19 12.51
N SER A 305 -8.81 -36.68 11.89
CA SER A 305 -7.69 -35.90 11.36
C SER A 305 -8.09 -34.63 10.61
N TYR A 306 -9.10 -34.71 9.74
CA TYR A 306 -9.57 -33.55 8.97
C TYR A 306 -10.16 -32.46 9.88
N ASN A 307 -11.11 -32.80 10.75
CA ASN A 307 -11.74 -31.81 11.64
C ASN A 307 -10.76 -31.30 12.70
N LEU A 308 -9.86 -32.16 13.18
CA LEU A 308 -8.80 -31.74 14.11
C LEU A 308 -7.83 -30.76 13.44
N TYR A 309 -7.45 -31.05 12.20
CA TYR A 309 -6.64 -30.14 11.39
C TYR A 309 -7.33 -28.80 11.18
N LEU A 310 -8.64 -28.77 10.93
CA LEU A 310 -9.35 -27.50 10.76
C LEU A 310 -9.36 -26.65 12.06
N TRP A 311 -9.63 -27.26 13.21
CA TRP A 311 -9.85 -26.53 14.46
C TRP A 311 -8.59 -26.20 15.27
N HIS A 312 -7.54 -27.01 15.22
CA HIS A 312 -6.38 -26.80 16.10
C HIS A 312 -5.71 -25.44 15.90
N TRP A 313 -5.51 -25.03 14.65
CA TRP A 313 -4.72 -23.84 14.32
C TRP A 313 -5.42 -22.54 14.73
N PRO A 314 -6.71 -22.31 14.38
CA PRO A 314 -7.42 -21.13 14.86
C PRO A 314 -7.47 -21.05 16.40
N VAL A 315 -7.63 -22.18 17.09
CA VAL A 315 -7.65 -22.21 18.56
C VAL A 315 -6.31 -21.74 19.14
N LEU A 316 -5.19 -22.17 18.55
CA LEU A 316 -3.85 -21.73 18.97
C LEU A 316 -3.64 -20.24 18.69
N VAL A 317 -3.85 -19.82 17.44
CA VAL A 317 -3.56 -18.45 17.01
C VAL A 317 -4.45 -17.43 17.73
N LEU A 318 -5.75 -17.70 17.89
CA LEU A 318 -6.65 -16.80 18.60
C LEU A 318 -6.35 -16.73 20.10
N ALA A 319 -5.89 -17.81 20.72
CA ALA A 319 -5.47 -17.80 22.11
C ALA A 319 -4.21 -16.95 22.30
N GLU A 320 -3.20 -17.10 21.44
CA GLU A 320 -1.97 -16.28 21.47
C GLU A 320 -2.26 -14.82 21.15
N ALA A 321 -3.18 -14.54 20.22
CA ALA A 321 -3.61 -13.17 19.93
C ALA A 321 -4.22 -12.47 21.16
N ARG A 322 -4.83 -13.21 22.09
CA ARG A 322 -5.45 -12.64 23.30
C ARG A 322 -4.54 -12.61 24.52
N THR A 323 -3.66 -13.59 24.65
CA THR A 323 -2.86 -13.84 25.87
C THR A 323 -1.36 -13.57 25.69
N GLY A 324 -0.92 -13.27 24.47
CA GLY A 324 0.49 -13.17 24.11
C GLY A 324 1.12 -14.53 23.76
N PRO A 325 2.45 -14.59 23.53
CA PRO A 325 3.14 -15.83 23.20
C PRO A 325 2.97 -16.90 24.27
N LEU A 326 2.56 -18.10 23.86
CA LEU A 326 2.34 -19.23 24.77
C LEU A 326 3.49 -20.24 24.68
N GLY A 327 3.89 -20.80 25.82
CA GLY A 327 4.82 -21.93 25.85
C GLY A 327 4.20 -23.21 25.27
N TRP A 328 5.05 -24.11 24.76
CA TRP A 328 4.61 -25.37 24.13
C TRP A 328 3.67 -26.25 24.98
N PRO A 329 3.74 -26.29 26.34
CA PRO A 329 2.77 -27.08 27.12
C PRO A 329 1.34 -26.54 27.03
N ALA A 330 1.19 -25.20 27.08
CA ALA A 330 -0.11 -24.55 26.94
C ALA A 330 -0.67 -24.74 25.54
N LYS A 331 0.16 -24.57 24.50
CA LYS A 331 -0.25 -24.87 23.11
C LYS A 331 -0.65 -26.33 22.92
N THR A 332 0.06 -27.27 23.54
CA THR A 332 -0.30 -28.70 23.49
C THR A 332 -1.67 -28.94 24.14
N ALA A 333 -1.93 -28.35 25.32
CA ALA A 333 -3.23 -28.47 25.98
C ALA A 333 -4.38 -27.89 25.13
N LEU A 334 -4.17 -26.71 24.53
CA LEU A 334 -5.12 -26.10 23.60
C LEU A 334 -5.37 -26.95 22.35
N THR A 335 -4.32 -27.56 21.80
CA THR A 335 -4.41 -28.47 20.66
C THR A 335 -5.24 -29.72 20.99
N LEU A 336 -5.07 -30.27 22.20
CA LEU A 336 -5.90 -31.37 22.69
C LEU A 336 -7.35 -30.92 22.93
N ALA A 337 -7.55 -29.72 23.48
CA ALA A 337 -8.88 -29.13 23.66
C ALA A 337 -9.61 -28.90 22.33
N ALA A 338 -8.89 -28.57 21.25
CA ALA A 338 -9.44 -28.42 19.90
C ALA A 338 -10.05 -29.73 19.34
N ALA A 339 -9.76 -30.89 19.95
CA ALA A 339 -10.46 -32.13 19.63
C ALA A 339 -11.96 -32.08 19.98
N LEU A 340 -12.37 -31.27 20.97
CA LEU A 340 -13.77 -31.12 21.37
C LEU A 340 -14.63 -30.50 20.24
N PRO A 341 -14.33 -29.29 19.72
CA PRO A 341 -15.08 -28.74 18.59
C PRO A 341 -14.91 -29.59 17.32
N ALA A 342 -13.75 -30.23 17.11
CA ALA A 342 -13.57 -31.16 15.99
C ALA A 342 -14.52 -32.38 16.05
N LEU A 343 -14.69 -32.98 17.23
CA LEU A 343 -15.62 -34.09 17.46
C LEU A 343 -17.07 -33.64 17.29
N ALA A 344 -17.42 -32.46 17.80
CA ALA A 344 -18.72 -31.84 17.65
C ALA A 344 -19.08 -31.61 16.16
N THR A 345 -18.21 -30.94 15.39
CA THR A 345 -18.40 -30.71 13.96
C THR A 345 -18.54 -32.04 13.20
N MET A 346 -17.70 -33.03 13.50
CA MET A 346 -17.82 -34.35 12.89
C MET A 346 -19.16 -35.02 13.21
N ARG A 347 -19.61 -34.95 14.47
CA ARG A 347 -20.80 -35.67 14.96
C ARG A 347 -22.10 -35.05 14.47
N TRP A 348 -22.20 -33.72 14.51
CA TRP A 348 -23.43 -32.97 14.29
C TRP A 348 -23.54 -32.34 12.91
N VAL A 349 -22.43 -32.14 12.19
CA VAL A 349 -22.45 -31.51 10.86
C VAL A 349 -22.00 -32.49 9.78
N GLU A 350 -20.78 -33.02 9.86
CA GLU A 350 -20.21 -33.87 8.80
C GLU A 350 -20.98 -35.19 8.65
N ARG A 351 -21.17 -35.95 9.73
CA ARG A 351 -21.80 -37.28 9.68
C ARG A 351 -23.25 -37.25 9.18
N PRO A 352 -24.13 -36.33 9.64
CA PRO A 352 -25.49 -36.24 9.14
C PRO A 352 -25.54 -35.91 7.64
N LEU A 353 -24.81 -34.91 7.18
CA LEU A 353 -24.79 -34.51 5.76
C LEU A 353 -24.19 -35.59 4.86
N ARG A 354 -23.13 -36.27 5.33
CA ARG A 354 -22.50 -37.37 4.60
C ARG A 354 -23.39 -38.61 4.48
N ARG A 355 -24.23 -38.89 5.50
CA ARG A 355 -25.10 -40.09 5.55
C ARG A 355 -26.55 -39.81 5.14
N SER A 356 -26.92 -38.56 4.90
CA SER A 356 -28.26 -38.18 4.47
C SER A 356 -28.62 -38.82 3.13
N ARG A 357 -29.74 -39.54 3.10
CA ARG A 357 -30.26 -40.18 1.87
C ARG A 357 -30.64 -39.12 0.85
N THR A 358 -31.41 -38.11 1.25
CA THR A 358 -31.91 -37.01 0.42
C THR A 358 -30.81 -36.28 -0.35
N VAL A 359 -29.67 -35.98 0.31
CA VAL A 359 -28.54 -35.27 -0.30
C VAL A 359 -27.63 -36.23 -1.10
N SER A 360 -27.66 -37.53 -0.78
CA SER A 360 -26.89 -38.56 -1.48
C SER A 360 -27.53 -39.10 -2.74
N GLU A 361 -28.85 -38.97 -2.88
CA GLU A 361 -29.65 -39.46 -4.00
C GLU A 361 -29.26 -38.84 -5.34
N LEU A 362 -29.01 -37.52 -5.36
CA LEU A 362 -28.71 -36.78 -6.58
C LEU A 362 -27.39 -36.00 -6.43
N PRO A 363 -26.46 -36.11 -7.40
CA PRO A 363 -25.17 -35.42 -7.33
C PRO A 363 -25.32 -33.91 -7.16
N ARG A 364 -26.29 -33.31 -7.85
CA ARG A 364 -26.63 -31.88 -7.79
C ARG A 364 -26.97 -31.40 -6.37
N ARG A 365 -27.67 -32.21 -5.57
CA ARG A 365 -28.01 -31.87 -4.17
C ARG A 365 -26.77 -31.89 -3.26
N GLY A 366 -25.84 -32.81 -3.50
CA GLY A 366 -24.56 -32.80 -2.79
C GLY A 366 -23.65 -31.65 -3.19
N LEU A 367 -23.70 -31.24 -4.46
CA LEU A 367 -22.99 -30.06 -4.95
C LEU A 367 -23.60 -28.77 -4.41
N SER A 368 -24.94 -28.66 -4.31
CA SER A 368 -25.59 -27.49 -3.73
C SER A 368 -25.21 -27.30 -2.26
N VAL A 369 -25.12 -28.38 -1.47
CA VAL A 369 -24.58 -28.31 -0.10
C VAL A 369 -23.14 -27.79 -0.10
N GLY A 370 -22.32 -28.21 -1.05
CA GLY A 370 -20.97 -27.69 -1.23
C GLY A 370 -20.94 -26.19 -1.54
N VAL A 371 -21.77 -25.75 -2.49
CA VAL A 371 -21.90 -24.33 -2.86
C VAL A 371 -22.37 -23.50 -1.66
N SER A 372 -23.40 -23.94 -0.94
CA SER A 372 -23.86 -23.24 0.27
C SER A 372 -22.78 -23.16 1.35
N ALA A 373 -21.97 -24.21 1.51
CA ALA A 373 -20.85 -24.24 2.46
C ALA A 373 -19.71 -23.28 2.08
N VAL A 374 -19.59 -22.86 0.81
CA VAL A 374 -18.65 -21.83 0.36
C VAL A 374 -19.27 -20.44 0.44
N VAL A 375 -20.50 -20.29 -0.07
CA VAL A 375 -21.19 -18.99 -0.15
C VAL A 375 -21.47 -18.41 1.24
N LEU A 376 -21.89 -19.22 2.22
CA LEU A 376 -22.23 -18.71 3.54
C LEU A 376 -21.05 -18.03 4.27
N PRO A 377 -19.87 -18.67 4.42
CA PRO A 377 -18.70 -18.01 4.99
C PRO A 377 -18.23 -16.80 4.17
N VAL A 378 -18.29 -16.86 2.83
CA VAL A 378 -17.90 -15.74 1.96
C VAL A 378 -18.82 -14.54 2.18
N VAL A 379 -20.14 -14.74 2.16
CA VAL A 379 -21.11 -13.67 2.42
C VAL A 379 -20.91 -13.10 3.83
N LEU A 380 -20.72 -13.96 4.83
CA LEU A 380 -20.44 -13.51 6.19
C LEU A 380 -19.17 -12.65 6.26
N ALA A 381 -18.07 -13.09 5.64
CA ALA A 381 -16.83 -12.33 5.59
C ALA A 381 -17.00 -11.00 4.85
N LEU A 382 -17.65 -10.99 3.68
CA LEU A 382 -17.89 -9.78 2.91
C LEU A 382 -18.79 -8.79 3.67
N VAL A 383 -19.81 -9.25 4.40
CA VAL A 383 -20.67 -8.38 5.21
C VAL A 383 -19.89 -7.75 6.36
N VAL A 384 -19.13 -8.55 7.12
CA VAL A 384 -18.26 -8.03 8.19
C VAL A 384 -17.23 -7.04 7.62
N GLY A 385 -16.70 -7.32 6.43
CA GLY A 385 -15.67 -6.51 5.80
C GLY A 385 -16.11 -5.22 5.20
N THR A 386 -17.17 -5.26 4.44
CA THR A 386 -17.76 -4.04 3.88
C THR A 386 -18.20 -3.11 5.00
N THR A 387 -18.75 -3.67 6.10
CA THR A 387 -19.09 -2.88 7.29
C THR A 387 -17.83 -2.27 7.92
N THR A 388 -16.75 -3.04 8.04
CA THR A 388 -15.49 -2.56 8.64
C THR A 388 -14.80 -1.51 7.77
N LEU A 389 -14.77 -1.68 6.44
CA LEU A 389 -14.22 -0.71 5.50
C LEU A 389 -15.03 0.59 5.47
N ASN A 390 -16.37 0.50 5.51
CA ASN A 390 -17.23 1.66 5.61
C ASN A 390 -16.99 2.46 6.91
N LEU A 391 -16.62 1.76 7.99
CA LEU A 391 -16.26 2.41 9.26
C LEU A 391 -14.84 3.03 9.24
N LEU A 392 -13.89 2.41 8.54
CA LEU A 392 -12.50 2.86 8.48
C LEU A 392 -12.24 3.95 7.43
N GLY A 393 -13.15 4.14 6.48
CA GLY A 393 -13.01 5.10 5.38
C GLY A 393 -12.17 4.55 4.21
N PRO A 394 -12.09 5.31 3.10
CA PRO A 394 -11.39 4.87 1.89
C PRO A 394 -9.87 4.77 2.08
N ALA A 395 -9.24 3.83 1.38
CA ALA A 395 -7.79 3.64 1.32
C ALA A 395 -7.09 4.61 0.34
N SER A 396 -7.73 5.74 0.01
CA SER A 396 -7.18 6.70 -0.97
C SER A 396 -5.80 7.17 -0.51
N PRO A 397 -4.80 7.30 -1.41
CA PRO A 397 -3.48 7.78 -1.04
C PRO A 397 -3.55 9.11 -0.29
N VAL A 398 -2.66 9.30 0.68
CA VAL A 398 -2.48 10.62 1.31
C VAL A 398 -1.91 11.55 0.26
N ASP A 399 -2.49 12.74 0.09
CA ASP A 399 -1.86 13.79 -0.70
C ASP A 399 -0.77 14.47 0.15
N PRO A 400 0.52 14.30 -0.18
CA PRO A 400 1.59 14.92 0.60
C PRO A 400 1.54 16.44 0.59
N LYS A 401 0.86 17.08 -0.39
CA LYS A 401 0.72 18.54 -0.48
C LYS A 401 -0.33 19.10 0.49
N GLY A 402 -1.26 18.27 0.95
CA GLY A 402 -2.26 18.64 1.95
C GLY A 402 -1.81 18.41 3.39
N LEU A 403 -0.57 17.94 3.61
CA LEU A 403 -0.01 17.78 4.95
C LEU A 403 0.38 19.14 5.55
N PRO A 404 0.13 19.39 6.84
CA PRO A 404 0.59 20.61 7.49
C PRO A 404 2.12 20.73 7.44
N PRO A 405 2.67 21.95 7.44
CA PRO A 405 4.11 22.17 7.38
C PRO A 405 4.83 21.56 8.59
N GLY A 406 5.99 20.97 8.35
CA GLY A 406 6.85 20.40 9.37
C GLY A 406 7.55 21.47 10.22
N ALA A 407 7.80 21.16 11.48
CA ALA A 407 8.64 22.02 12.31
C ALA A 407 10.12 21.80 11.96
N ALA A 408 10.77 22.80 11.37
CA ALA A 408 12.21 22.78 11.11
C ALA A 408 13.03 22.60 12.41
N SER A 409 12.57 23.14 13.54
CA SER A 409 13.26 23.11 14.85
C SER A 409 12.31 22.93 16.03
N GLY A 410 12.83 22.60 17.21
CA GLY A 410 12.04 22.40 18.44
C GLY A 410 11.53 20.97 18.63
N PRO A 411 10.72 20.69 19.67
CA PRO A 411 10.34 19.32 20.03
C PRO A 411 9.10 18.80 19.28
N THR A 412 8.40 19.63 18.51
CA THR A 412 7.18 19.23 17.79
C THR A 412 7.49 18.67 16.42
N LEU A 413 6.56 17.87 15.89
CA LEU A 413 6.64 17.33 14.54
C LEU A 413 6.15 18.37 13.52
N LEU A 414 5.01 19.01 13.80
CA LEU A 414 4.42 20.06 12.96
C LEU A 414 4.79 21.46 13.44
N ALA A 415 4.86 22.41 12.49
CA ALA A 415 5.04 23.82 12.79
C ALA A 415 3.78 24.36 13.49
N ARG A 416 3.96 25.06 14.63
CA ARG A 416 2.82 25.64 15.36
C ARG A 416 2.43 26.98 14.74
N THR A 417 1.37 26.98 13.92
CA THR A 417 0.68 28.18 13.45
C THR A 417 -0.46 28.57 14.41
N ALA A 418 -0.69 29.86 14.64
CA ALA A 418 -1.80 30.31 15.48
C ALA A 418 -3.13 30.01 14.77
N GLY A 419 -4.05 29.26 15.42
CA GLY A 419 -5.41 29.01 14.91
C GLY A 419 -5.78 27.54 14.60
N THR A 420 -4.85 26.59 14.64
CA THR A 420 -5.14 25.16 14.47
C THR A 420 -5.07 24.42 15.81
N PRO A 421 -6.20 24.03 16.43
CA PRO A 421 -6.15 23.08 17.51
C PRO A 421 -5.74 21.71 16.92
N PHE A 422 -4.47 21.32 17.12
CA PHE A 422 -3.99 19.99 16.75
C PHE A 422 -4.56 18.86 17.64
N ALA A 423 -5.38 19.21 18.63
CA ALA A 423 -5.92 18.28 19.62
C ALA A 423 -7.20 17.56 19.15
N ASP A 424 -7.96 18.13 18.22
CA ASP A 424 -9.25 17.58 17.79
C ASP A 424 -9.23 17.14 16.31
N GLY A 425 -9.61 15.89 16.03
CA GLY A 425 -9.76 15.31 14.69
C GLY A 425 -9.05 13.97 14.48
N SER A 426 -9.34 13.29 13.37
CA SER A 426 -8.80 11.96 13.06
C SER A 426 -7.29 11.97 12.75
N VAL A 427 -6.62 10.84 13.00
CA VAL A 427 -5.20 10.66 12.63
C VAL A 427 -5.01 10.67 11.11
N VAL A 428 -3.87 11.21 10.65
CA VAL A 428 -3.50 11.29 9.23
C VAL A 428 -2.09 10.70 9.03
N PRO A 429 -1.87 9.77 8.10
CA PRO A 429 -2.88 8.95 7.43
C PRO A 429 -3.84 8.26 8.41
N SER A 430 -5.04 7.93 7.94
CA SER A 430 -5.88 6.94 8.63
C SER A 430 -5.15 5.60 8.72
N PRO A 431 -5.49 4.68 9.64
CA PRO A 431 -4.83 3.38 9.73
C PRO A 431 -4.83 2.57 8.42
N VAL A 432 -5.87 2.69 7.60
CA VAL A 432 -5.94 2.02 6.30
C VAL A 432 -4.98 2.68 5.30
N GLN A 433 -4.94 4.02 5.27
CA GLN A 433 -4.03 4.77 4.41
C GLN A 433 -2.57 4.52 4.80
N ALA A 434 -2.27 4.47 6.11
CA ALA A 434 -0.91 4.32 6.62
C ALA A 434 -0.24 3.05 6.09
N ARG A 435 -0.94 1.91 6.07
CA ARG A 435 -0.42 0.65 5.50
C ARG A 435 -0.10 0.72 4.01
N ALA A 436 -0.72 1.65 3.28
CA ALA A 436 -0.49 1.88 1.86
C ALA A 436 0.40 3.11 1.58
N ASP A 437 0.84 3.82 2.62
CA ASP A 437 1.57 5.08 2.51
C ASP A 437 3.07 4.85 2.32
N PHE A 438 3.42 4.23 1.19
CA PHE A 438 4.79 4.04 0.73
C PHE A 438 5.29 5.28 -0.03
N PRO A 439 6.60 5.55 -0.03
CA PRO A 439 7.17 6.50 -0.96
C PRO A 439 6.86 6.13 -2.42
N PRO A 440 6.77 7.10 -3.34
CA PRO A 440 6.45 6.85 -4.74
C PRO A 440 7.68 6.37 -5.55
N ASP A 441 8.40 5.37 -5.02
CA ASP A 441 9.67 4.83 -5.54
C ASP A 441 9.56 3.35 -5.98
N ALA A 442 8.35 2.80 -6.06
CA ALA A 442 8.09 1.37 -6.21
C ALA A 442 8.94 0.61 -7.28
N PRO A 443 9.28 1.17 -8.46
CA PRO A 443 10.14 0.49 -9.43
C PRO A 443 11.62 0.36 -9.02
N CYS A 444 12.05 1.11 -7.99
CA CYS A 444 13.44 1.28 -7.57
C CYS A 444 13.80 0.59 -6.26
N GLN A 445 12.79 0.10 -5.52
CA GLN A 445 13.02 -0.83 -4.42
C GLN A 445 13.27 -2.24 -4.95
N ILE A 446 14.53 -2.67 -4.87
CA ILE A 446 14.97 -3.92 -5.49
C ILE A 446 14.44 -5.13 -4.72
N ALA A 447 13.75 -6.01 -5.44
CA ALA A 447 13.25 -7.28 -4.91
C ALA A 447 14.39 -8.15 -4.37
N PRO A 448 14.14 -9.04 -3.38
CA PRO A 448 15.21 -9.80 -2.76
C PRO A 448 16.06 -10.63 -3.74
N ALA A 449 15.45 -11.31 -4.70
CA ALA A 449 16.18 -12.16 -5.65
C ALA A 449 17.03 -11.39 -6.69
N GLU A 450 16.80 -10.09 -6.87
CA GLU A 450 17.51 -9.28 -7.87
C GLU A 450 18.88 -8.81 -7.38
N THR A 451 19.87 -8.76 -8.27
CA THR A 451 21.26 -8.43 -7.90
C THR A 451 21.72 -7.06 -8.39
N ARG A 452 20.88 -6.33 -9.13
CA ARG A 452 21.23 -5.03 -9.73
C ARG A 452 20.06 -4.06 -9.64
N SER A 453 20.38 -2.78 -9.47
CA SER A 453 19.41 -1.70 -9.57
C SER A 453 19.31 -1.15 -11.00
N PRO A 454 18.11 -0.76 -11.47
CA PRO A 454 17.94 0.15 -12.62
C PRO A 454 18.65 1.51 -12.40
N GLU A 455 18.45 2.48 -13.30
CA GLU A 455 19.07 3.81 -13.13
C GLU A 455 18.54 4.61 -11.94
N CYS A 456 17.23 4.49 -11.67
CA CYS A 456 16.57 5.07 -10.51
C CYS A 456 16.91 6.54 -10.29
N LEU A 457 16.82 7.32 -11.37
CA LEU A 457 17.01 8.77 -11.39
C LEU A 457 15.65 9.46 -11.40
N PHE A 458 15.49 10.47 -10.55
CA PHE A 458 14.26 11.23 -10.34
C PHE A 458 14.56 12.72 -10.27
N GLY A 459 13.54 13.57 -10.48
CA GLY A 459 13.70 15.02 -10.46
C GLY A 459 14.36 15.55 -11.74
N ALA A 460 15.34 16.45 -11.60
CA ALA A 460 16.07 17.03 -12.73
C ALA A 460 17.09 16.04 -13.32
N VAL A 461 16.61 14.99 -14.02
CA VAL A 461 17.42 13.86 -14.49
C VAL A 461 18.59 14.24 -15.41
N ASP A 462 18.49 15.36 -16.13
CA ASP A 462 19.55 15.89 -16.98
C ASP A 462 20.58 16.75 -16.23
N SER A 463 20.36 16.99 -14.93
CA SER A 463 21.26 17.80 -14.10
C SER A 463 22.59 17.07 -13.88
N PRO A 464 23.73 17.75 -14.02
CA PRO A 464 25.03 17.17 -13.66
C PRO A 464 25.16 16.96 -12.15
N ASP A 465 24.31 17.62 -11.37
CA ASP A 465 24.29 17.61 -9.91
C ASP A 465 23.21 16.65 -9.40
N ARG A 466 23.60 15.76 -8.48
CA ARG A 466 22.67 14.80 -7.89
C ARG A 466 22.94 14.47 -6.43
N ILE A 467 21.88 14.09 -5.73
CA ILE A 467 21.90 13.41 -4.45
C ILE A 467 21.82 11.90 -4.70
N VAL A 468 22.66 11.12 -4.03
CA VAL A 468 22.57 9.64 -4.04
C VAL A 468 21.96 9.18 -2.72
N LEU A 469 20.83 8.49 -2.74
CA LEU A 469 20.23 7.83 -1.59
C LEU A 469 20.54 6.33 -1.65
N LEU A 470 21.26 5.81 -0.65
CA LEU A 470 21.80 4.45 -0.66
C LEU A 470 21.46 3.72 0.64
N GLY A 471 20.89 2.52 0.55
CA GLY A 471 20.66 1.66 1.71
C GLY A 471 19.61 0.56 1.57
N ASP A 472 18.97 0.21 2.68
CA ASP A 472 17.82 -0.70 2.73
C ASP A 472 16.50 0.07 2.78
N SER A 473 15.40 -0.58 3.18
CA SER A 473 14.08 0.04 3.31
C SER A 473 14.03 1.21 4.29
N HIS A 474 14.95 1.30 5.25
CA HIS A 474 15.11 2.45 6.16
C HIS A 474 15.86 3.61 5.51
N ALA A 475 16.55 3.39 4.39
CA ALA A 475 16.94 4.47 3.49
C ALA A 475 15.79 4.86 2.56
N GLY A 476 15.08 3.88 1.98
CA GLY A 476 13.97 4.14 1.05
C GLY A 476 12.85 4.99 1.66
N GLN A 477 12.57 4.89 2.96
CA GLN A 477 11.58 5.76 3.62
C GLN A 477 11.93 7.27 3.55
N TRP A 478 13.18 7.63 3.25
CA TRP A 478 13.63 9.01 3.06
C TRP A 478 13.57 9.49 1.61
N PHE A 479 13.03 8.68 0.68
CA PHE A 479 12.91 9.03 -0.73
C PHE A 479 12.24 10.39 -0.96
N SER A 480 11.03 10.60 -0.43
CA SER A 480 10.25 11.82 -0.68
C SER A 480 10.95 13.08 -0.15
N PRO A 481 11.49 13.09 1.09
CA PRO A 481 12.32 14.19 1.55
C PRO A 481 13.53 14.45 0.66
N MET A 482 14.29 13.40 0.27
CA MET A 482 15.47 13.59 -0.56
C MET A 482 15.13 14.11 -1.96
N LEU A 483 13.97 13.69 -2.51
CA LEU A 483 13.48 14.19 -3.79
C LEU A 483 13.10 15.67 -3.69
N ALA A 484 12.43 16.08 -2.61
CA ALA A 484 12.09 17.48 -2.37
C ALA A 484 13.34 18.36 -2.24
N LEU A 485 14.36 17.90 -1.50
CA LEU A 485 15.63 18.62 -1.34
C LEU A 485 16.45 18.70 -2.64
N ALA A 486 16.40 17.66 -3.48
CA ALA A 486 17.02 17.68 -4.80
C ALA A 486 16.27 18.65 -5.73
N ALA A 487 14.93 18.59 -5.75
CA ALA A 487 14.09 19.43 -6.58
C ALA A 487 14.25 20.93 -6.28
N SER A 488 14.33 21.31 -5.00
CA SER A 488 14.55 22.71 -4.59
C SER A 488 15.90 23.28 -5.02
N ARG A 489 16.83 22.43 -5.47
CA ARG A 489 18.17 22.79 -5.95
C ARG A 489 18.37 22.55 -7.46
N GLY A 490 17.34 22.09 -8.17
CA GLY A 490 17.47 21.68 -9.58
C GLY A 490 18.41 20.48 -9.77
N TRP A 491 18.53 19.62 -8.76
CA TRP A 491 19.36 18.42 -8.78
C TRP A 491 18.52 17.18 -9.08
N ALA A 492 19.17 16.14 -9.58
CA ALA A 492 18.59 14.80 -9.63
C ALA A 492 18.67 14.09 -8.27
N LEU A 493 17.74 13.18 -8.00
CA LEU A 493 17.89 12.15 -6.97
C LEU A 493 18.18 10.82 -7.65
N GLN A 494 19.25 10.15 -7.23
CA GLN A 494 19.55 8.78 -7.63
C GLN A 494 19.38 7.84 -6.44
N GLU A 495 18.53 6.83 -6.59
CA GLU A 495 18.22 5.89 -5.51
C GLU A 495 18.83 4.51 -5.76
N PHE A 496 19.44 3.96 -4.70
CA PHE A 496 19.92 2.59 -4.63
C PHE A 496 19.43 1.96 -3.32
N VAL A 497 18.21 1.42 -3.34
CA VAL A 497 17.57 0.82 -2.19
C VAL A 497 17.23 -0.65 -2.43
N LYS A 498 17.60 -1.52 -1.49
CA LYS A 498 17.29 -2.95 -1.57
C LYS A 498 16.67 -3.47 -0.26
N GLN A 499 15.49 -4.06 -0.39
CA GLN A 499 14.68 -4.54 0.73
C GLN A 499 15.45 -5.57 1.58
N GLY A 500 15.53 -5.31 2.90
CA GLY A 500 16.20 -6.14 3.89
C GLY A 500 17.70 -6.37 3.67
N CYS A 501 18.36 -5.54 2.86
CA CYS A 501 19.77 -5.68 2.51
C CYS A 501 20.63 -4.66 3.29
N PRO A 502 21.33 -5.05 4.36
CA PRO A 502 22.14 -4.14 5.14
C PRO A 502 23.18 -3.44 4.27
N LEU A 503 23.20 -2.10 4.29
CA LEU A 503 24.25 -1.34 3.64
C LEU A 503 25.68 -1.61 4.17
N PRO A 504 25.93 -1.74 5.50
CA PRO A 504 27.23 -2.20 5.98
C PRO A 504 27.49 -3.60 5.43
N GLN A 505 28.71 -3.91 4.98
CA GLN A 505 29.11 -5.19 4.36
C GLN A 505 29.04 -6.41 5.31
N LEU A 506 27.82 -6.75 5.73
CA LEU A 506 27.41 -7.88 6.53
C LEU A 506 26.68 -8.89 5.65
N SER A 507 26.98 -10.18 5.83
CA SER A 507 26.16 -11.25 5.29
C SER A 507 25.08 -11.60 6.31
N VAL A 508 23.81 -11.53 5.89
CA VAL A 508 22.63 -11.80 6.72
C VAL A 508 21.77 -12.87 6.06
N ASP A 509 20.92 -13.54 6.85
CA ASP A 509 19.86 -14.37 6.29
C ASP A 509 18.65 -13.49 5.94
N SER A 510 18.07 -13.73 4.77
CA SER A 510 16.82 -13.06 4.35
C SER A 510 15.64 -13.86 4.88
N PRO A 511 14.75 -13.26 5.70
CA PRO A 511 13.50 -13.90 6.08
C PRO A 511 12.62 -14.22 4.87
N GLN A 512 12.64 -13.38 3.83
CA GLN A 512 11.84 -13.55 2.63
C GLN A 512 12.32 -14.74 1.77
N LEU A 513 13.64 -14.95 1.70
CA LEU A 513 14.24 -16.05 0.95
C LEU A 513 14.48 -17.30 1.80
N GLY A 514 14.39 -17.22 3.13
CA GLY A 514 14.66 -18.31 4.07
C GLY A 514 16.10 -18.86 4.00
N ARG A 515 17.08 -18.03 3.61
CA ARG A 515 18.49 -18.41 3.45
C ARG A 515 19.41 -17.21 3.51
N THR A 516 20.72 -17.46 3.55
CA THR A 516 21.75 -16.42 3.42
C THR A 516 21.55 -15.59 2.14
N TYR A 517 21.52 -14.27 2.34
CA TYR A 517 21.12 -13.27 1.37
C TYR A 517 22.28 -12.84 0.45
N ARG A 518 22.81 -13.79 -0.34
CA ARG A 518 23.98 -13.57 -1.22
C ARG A 518 23.73 -12.52 -2.32
N GLU A 519 22.48 -12.35 -2.70
CA GLU A 519 22.04 -11.34 -3.67
C GLU A 519 22.27 -9.93 -3.12
N CYS A 520 22.13 -9.73 -1.80
CA CYS A 520 22.49 -8.48 -1.13
C CYS A 520 23.99 -8.20 -1.23
N ASP A 521 24.84 -9.22 -0.99
CA ASP A 521 26.30 -9.09 -1.12
C ASP A 521 26.70 -8.66 -2.54
N THR A 522 26.11 -9.31 -3.54
CA THR A 522 26.36 -9.01 -4.97
C THR A 522 25.88 -7.63 -5.34
N TRP A 523 24.67 -7.25 -4.92
CA TRP A 523 24.09 -5.94 -5.20
C TRP A 523 24.89 -4.79 -4.60
N ARG A 524 25.40 -4.94 -3.37
CA ARG A 524 26.25 -3.91 -2.75
C ARG A 524 27.55 -3.71 -3.53
N ALA A 525 28.20 -4.81 -3.91
CA ALA A 525 29.44 -4.76 -4.68
C ALA A 525 29.22 -4.07 -6.04
N ASP A 526 28.18 -4.47 -6.78
CA ASP A 526 27.80 -3.90 -8.07
C ASP A 526 27.44 -2.40 -7.96
N THR A 527 26.67 -2.04 -6.92
CA THR A 527 26.26 -0.64 -6.66
C THR A 527 27.46 0.26 -6.31
N LEU A 528 28.35 -0.18 -5.43
CA LEU A 528 29.55 0.59 -5.07
C LEU A 528 30.50 0.74 -6.25
N GLU A 529 30.68 -0.31 -7.06
CA GLU A 529 31.47 -0.26 -8.29
C GLU A 529 30.84 0.70 -9.31
N ARG A 530 29.52 0.65 -9.49
CA ARG A 530 28.78 1.54 -10.40
C ARG A 530 28.91 3.00 -9.99
N LEU A 531 28.74 3.32 -8.71
CA LEU A 531 28.92 4.69 -8.19
C LEU A 531 30.33 5.22 -8.47
N GLY A 532 31.36 4.36 -8.33
CA GLY A 532 32.75 4.71 -8.64
C GLY A 532 33.04 5.03 -10.11
N LYS A 533 32.15 4.61 -11.03
CA LYS A 533 32.28 4.88 -12.48
C LYS A 533 31.44 6.07 -12.95
N GLN A 534 30.56 6.59 -12.11
CA GLN A 534 29.69 7.71 -12.43
C GLN A 534 30.34 9.07 -12.10
N PRO A 535 29.83 10.19 -12.65
CA PRO A 535 30.24 11.52 -12.23
C PRO A 535 30.08 11.71 -10.71
N LYS A 536 30.93 12.54 -10.09
CA LYS A 536 30.88 12.82 -8.66
C LYS A 536 29.51 13.41 -8.26
N PRO A 537 28.77 12.82 -7.30
CA PRO A 537 27.53 13.40 -6.78
C PRO A 537 27.80 14.60 -5.85
N ARG A 538 26.79 15.43 -5.61
CA ARG A 538 26.87 16.55 -4.66
C ARG A 538 26.75 16.10 -3.21
N LEU A 539 26.00 15.03 -2.97
CA LEU A 539 25.78 14.46 -1.65
C LEU A 539 25.52 12.95 -1.77
N VAL A 540 26.12 12.17 -0.88
CA VAL A 540 25.77 10.75 -0.67
C VAL A 540 25.07 10.62 0.68
N VAL A 541 23.81 10.24 0.64
CA VAL A 541 22.96 9.97 1.81
C VAL A 541 22.90 8.47 2.02
N VAL A 542 23.36 8.03 3.19
CA VAL A 542 23.31 6.62 3.59
C VAL A 542 22.38 6.44 4.79
N SER A 543 21.59 5.37 4.80
CA SER A 543 20.78 4.94 5.93
C SER A 543 20.63 3.42 5.89
N SER A 544 20.47 2.79 7.04
CA SER A 544 20.26 1.34 7.14
C SER A 544 19.70 0.99 8.50
N LEU A 545 18.85 -0.03 8.54
CA LEU A 545 18.35 -0.63 9.77
C LEU A 545 19.52 -1.05 10.68
N ASN A 546 19.53 -0.58 11.93
CA ASN A 546 20.68 -0.74 12.82
C ASN A 546 20.71 -2.05 13.63
N ARG A 547 19.83 -3.01 13.31
CA ARG A 547 19.59 -4.23 14.11
C ARG A 547 19.84 -5.56 13.40
N TYR A 548 20.53 -5.57 12.25
CA TYR A 548 20.89 -6.81 11.55
C TYR A 548 21.83 -7.74 12.33
N THR A 549 22.60 -7.19 13.27
CA THR A 549 23.48 -7.96 14.17
C THR A 549 23.54 -7.31 15.54
N ALA A 550 23.72 -8.12 16.59
CA ALA A 550 24.02 -7.63 17.93
C ALA A 550 25.53 -7.43 18.18
N ASP A 551 26.40 -7.89 17.25
CA ASP A 551 27.85 -7.72 17.34
C ASP A 551 28.25 -6.33 16.81
N GLU A 552 28.46 -5.38 17.74
CA GLU A 552 28.85 -4.01 17.42
C GLU A 552 30.19 -3.92 16.68
N ARG A 553 31.14 -4.81 16.97
CA ARG A 553 32.47 -4.81 16.34
C ARG A 553 32.36 -5.24 14.89
N LEU A 554 31.64 -6.34 14.65
CA LEU A 554 31.37 -6.81 13.29
C LEU A 554 30.64 -5.74 12.46
N LEU A 555 29.65 -5.07 13.06
CA LEU A 555 28.93 -3.97 12.40
C LEU A 555 29.86 -2.79 12.07
N ALA A 556 30.74 -2.40 12.99
CA ALA A 556 31.69 -1.32 12.78
C ALA A 556 32.71 -1.64 11.67
N GLU A 557 33.24 -2.86 11.63
CA GLU A 557 34.14 -3.34 10.58
C GLU A 557 33.42 -3.37 9.20
N ALA A 558 32.16 -3.80 9.18
CA ALA A 558 31.35 -3.84 7.97
C ALA A 558 31.02 -2.45 7.41
N TRP A 559 30.73 -1.47 8.28
CA TRP A 559 30.56 -0.08 7.88
C TRP A 559 31.83 0.52 7.30
N GLU A 560 33.00 0.25 7.90
CA GLU A 560 34.28 0.77 7.38
C GLU A 560 34.52 0.28 5.94
N LYS A 561 34.23 -1.00 5.66
CA LYS A 561 34.34 -1.57 4.31
C LYS A 561 33.41 -0.88 3.31
N THR A 562 32.21 -0.45 3.73
CA THR A 562 31.27 0.30 2.87
C THR A 562 31.66 1.76 2.70
N LEU A 563 32.12 2.44 3.75
CA LEU A 563 32.45 3.86 3.72
C LEU A 563 33.78 4.15 3.01
N ALA A 564 34.74 3.22 3.01
CA ALA A 564 36.01 3.38 2.30
C ALA A 564 35.85 3.71 0.79
N PRO A 565 35.13 2.91 -0.02
CA PRO A 565 34.90 3.24 -1.43
C PRO A 565 34.03 4.49 -1.62
N LEU A 566 33.06 4.76 -0.74
CA LEU A 566 32.23 5.98 -0.84
C LEU A 566 33.05 7.25 -0.61
N ARG A 567 33.99 7.25 0.35
CA ARG A 567 34.90 8.39 0.58
C ARG A 567 35.81 8.64 -0.63
N ALA A 568 36.17 7.60 -1.36
CA ALA A 568 36.99 7.72 -2.57
C ALA A 568 36.28 8.51 -3.71
N LEU A 569 34.94 8.64 -3.67
CA LEU A 569 34.18 9.50 -4.59
C LEU A 569 34.45 11.00 -4.37
N GLY A 570 34.97 11.37 -3.19
CA GLY A 570 35.24 12.76 -2.81
C GLY A 570 34.00 13.64 -2.60
N ALA A 571 32.80 13.05 -2.52
CA ALA A 571 31.55 13.73 -2.18
C ALA A 571 31.32 13.73 -0.65
N PRO A 572 30.63 14.73 -0.09
CA PRO A 572 30.14 14.69 1.28
C PRO A 572 29.26 13.45 1.51
N ILE A 573 29.47 12.77 2.64
CA ILE A 573 28.67 11.61 3.05
C ILE A 573 27.92 11.97 4.32
N VAL A 574 26.61 11.75 4.32
CA VAL A 574 25.77 11.90 5.51
C VAL A 574 25.06 10.58 5.82
N TYR A 575 25.17 10.15 7.06
CA TYR A 575 24.39 9.07 7.63
C TYR A 575 23.13 9.63 8.29
N ILE A 576 21.96 9.23 7.80
CA ILE A 576 20.71 9.47 8.53
C ILE A 576 20.57 8.32 9.53
N GLU A 577 20.55 8.65 10.82
CA GLU A 577 20.39 7.68 11.90
C GLU A 577 19.10 6.87 11.73
N ASP A 578 19.14 5.60 12.12
CA ASP A 578 17.98 4.72 12.04
C ASP A 578 16.84 5.23 12.94
N THR A 579 15.60 5.09 12.45
CA THR A 579 14.39 5.54 13.14
C THR A 579 13.95 4.54 14.22
N PRO A 580 13.14 4.94 15.23
CA PRO A 580 12.63 3.99 16.20
C PRO A 580 11.82 2.90 15.48
N VAL A 581 11.95 1.65 15.92
CA VAL A 581 11.20 0.53 15.34
C VAL A 581 10.19 0.02 16.37
N PRO A 582 8.88 0.20 16.13
CA PRO A 582 7.84 -0.20 17.08
C PRO A 582 7.84 -1.69 17.44
N GLY A 583 8.25 -2.57 16.52
CA GLY A 583 8.21 -4.03 16.71
C GLY A 583 6.80 -4.62 16.79
N SER A 584 5.77 -3.80 16.49
CA SER A 584 4.37 -4.19 16.44
C SER A 584 3.63 -3.40 15.36
N ASP A 585 2.58 -3.97 14.80
CA ASP A 585 1.77 -3.36 13.72
C ASP A 585 1.00 -2.13 14.25
N VAL A 586 1.60 -0.95 14.07
CA VAL A 586 1.11 0.32 14.60
C VAL A 586 -0.25 0.71 14.01
N PRO A 587 -0.48 0.68 12.68
CA PRO A 587 -1.80 0.96 12.12
C PRO A 587 -2.88 0.03 12.65
N ALA A 588 -2.59 -1.27 12.81
CA ALA A 588 -3.57 -2.19 13.40
C ALA A 588 -3.92 -1.78 14.84
N CYS A 589 -2.93 -1.43 15.66
CA CYS A 589 -3.17 -0.94 17.02
C CYS A 589 -4.09 0.30 17.02
N VAL A 590 -3.74 1.33 16.24
CA VAL A 590 -4.48 2.60 16.19
C VAL A 590 -5.89 2.40 15.66
N SER A 591 -6.10 1.48 14.70
CA SER A 591 -7.45 1.13 14.23
C SER A 591 -8.37 0.57 15.32
N GLY A 592 -7.79 -0.07 16.35
CA GLY A 592 -8.54 -0.61 17.49
C GLY A 592 -8.80 0.40 18.60
N ARG A 593 -8.15 1.57 18.55
CA ARG A 593 -8.18 2.62 19.58
C ARG A 593 -8.22 4.03 18.93
N PRO A 594 -9.22 4.33 18.09
CA PRO A 594 -9.29 5.61 17.37
C PRO A 594 -9.38 6.81 18.32
N ASP A 595 -10.04 6.65 19.47
CA ASP A 595 -10.21 7.72 20.47
C ASP A 595 -9.03 7.83 21.45
N SER A 596 -8.15 6.83 21.49
CA SER A 596 -6.98 6.78 22.39
C SER A 596 -5.71 6.25 21.71
N PRO A 597 -5.23 6.87 20.61
CA PRO A 597 -4.06 6.40 19.88
C PRO A 597 -2.76 6.42 20.72
N ALA A 598 -2.74 7.18 21.81
CA ALA A 598 -1.63 7.19 22.78
C ALA A 598 -1.40 5.81 23.45
N ASP A 599 -2.44 4.98 23.58
CA ASP A 599 -2.34 3.61 24.10
C ASP A 599 -1.56 2.66 23.17
N CYS A 600 -1.25 3.11 21.95
CA CYS A 600 -0.41 2.42 20.98
C CYS A 600 1.06 2.85 21.06
N ALA A 601 1.45 3.62 22.08
CA ALA A 601 2.85 3.87 22.38
C ALA A 601 3.60 2.55 22.65
N PHE A 602 4.89 2.52 22.29
CA PHE A 602 5.73 1.33 22.33
C PHE A 602 6.99 1.58 23.16
N GLU A 603 7.59 0.50 23.68
CA GLU A 603 8.75 0.57 24.58
C GLU A 603 9.96 1.23 23.92
N ARG A 604 10.47 2.30 24.54
CA ARG A 604 11.59 3.10 24.04
C ARG A 604 12.87 2.27 23.95
N ALA A 605 13.11 1.42 24.96
CA ALA A 605 14.33 0.63 25.06
C ALA A 605 14.47 -0.40 23.92
N ASP A 606 13.35 -0.95 23.45
CA ASP A 606 13.33 -1.90 22.34
C ASP A 606 13.33 -1.20 20.98
N ALA A 607 12.69 -0.02 20.89
CA ALA A 607 12.57 0.72 19.65
C ALA A 607 13.85 1.46 19.25
N LEU A 608 14.51 2.13 20.21
CA LEU A 608 15.75 2.88 20.01
C LEU A 608 16.95 2.04 20.45
N ARG A 609 17.52 1.26 19.53
CA ARG A 609 18.77 0.55 19.80
C ARG A 609 19.97 1.49 19.73
N PRO A 610 21.02 1.27 20.54
CA PRO A 610 22.28 1.99 20.40
C PRO A 610 22.81 1.89 18.98
N ASP A 611 23.19 3.02 18.39
CA ASP A 611 23.74 3.09 17.05
C ASP A 611 25.28 3.21 17.12
N PRO A 612 26.04 2.14 16.82
CA PRO A 612 27.50 2.19 16.87
C PRO A 612 28.11 3.07 15.80
N LEU A 613 27.45 3.24 14.64
CA LEU A 613 27.96 4.10 13.57
C LEU A 613 27.84 5.58 13.97
N ALA A 614 26.66 6.01 14.43
CA ALA A 614 26.43 7.38 14.89
C ALA A 614 27.42 7.77 16.00
N ARG A 615 27.66 6.88 16.99
CA ARG A 615 28.67 7.10 18.05
C ARG A 615 30.09 7.26 17.50
N ARG A 616 30.48 6.47 16.50
CA ARG A 616 31.80 6.58 15.85
C ARG A 616 31.94 7.87 15.05
N ILE A 617 30.88 8.33 14.39
CA ILE A 617 30.87 9.61 13.69
C ILE A 617 31.01 10.76 14.70
N ALA A 618 30.21 10.74 15.77
CA ALA A 618 30.22 11.77 16.82
C ALA A 618 31.57 11.88 17.56
N SER A 619 32.28 10.76 17.75
CA SER A 619 33.63 10.74 18.35
C SER A 619 34.74 11.18 17.39
N GLY A 620 34.43 11.47 16.11
CA GLY A 620 35.40 11.85 15.10
C GLY A 620 36.22 10.67 14.54
N ALA A 621 35.86 9.43 14.85
CA ALA A 621 36.56 8.24 14.39
C ALA A 621 36.38 7.97 12.88
N LEU A 622 35.44 8.65 12.23
CA LEU A 622 35.11 8.49 10.81
C LEU A 622 35.22 9.85 10.08
N PRO A 623 36.44 10.26 9.68
CA PRO A 623 36.63 11.53 8.98
C PRO A 623 35.93 11.52 7.62
N GLY A 624 35.30 12.64 7.28
CA GLY A 624 34.57 12.83 6.02
C GLY A 624 33.13 12.33 6.01
N VAL A 625 32.63 11.82 7.14
CA VAL A 625 31.24 11.37 7.29
C VAL A 625 30.56 12.20 8.39
N ARG A 626 29.35 12.66 8.14
CA ARG A 626 28.49 13.34 9.13
C ARG A 626 27.29 12.47 9.47
N SER A 627 26.70 12.65 10.65
CA SER A 627 25.44 12.01 11.02
C SER A 627 24.39 13.07 11.33
N VAL A 628 23.13 12.77 10.98
CA VAL A 628 21.95 13.55 11.35
C VAL A 628 20.87 12.61 11.84
N GLY A 629 20.08 13.03 12.84
CA GLY A 629 19.03 12.21 13.43
C GLY A 629 17.78 13.02 13.74
N VAL A 630 16.62 12.38 13.59
CA VAL A 630 15.30 12.95 13.92
C VAL A 630 14.63 12.26 15.11
N ASN A 631 15.36 11.34 15.77
CA ASN A 631 14.84 10.50 16.84
C ASN A 631 14.36 11.29 18.06
N GLU A 632 14.91 12.47 18.31
CA GLU A 632 14.44 13.39 19.36
C GLU A 632 13.02 13.91 19.12
N VAL A 633 12.56 13.91 17.86
CA VAL A 633 11.19 14.29 17.49
C VAL A 633 10.28 13.07 17.45
N LEU A 634 10.74 11.98 16.83
CA LEU A 634 9.97 10.75 16.67
C LEU A 634 9.71 10.04 18.02
N CYS A 635 10.61 10.21 18.98
CA CYS A 635 10.48 9.70 20.34
C CYS A 635 10.89 10.76 21.37
N PRO A 636 10.05 11.79 21.57
CA PRO A 636 10.40 12.96 22.36
C PRO A 636 10.46 12.66 23.86
N GLY A 637 11.30 13.41 24.57
CA GLY A 637 11.48 13.29 26.01
C GLY A 637 12.35 12.10 26.45
N VAL A 638 12.28 11.78 27.74
CA VAL A 638 13.07 10.72 28.41
C VAL A 638 12.20 9.62 29.03
N GLY A 639 10.91 9.57 28.65
CA GLY A 639 9.96 8.57 29.14
C GLY A 639 10.27 7.14 28.66
N PRO A 640 9.62 6.13 29.25
CA PRO A 640 9.85 4.73 28.90
C PRO A 640 9.28 4.34 27.54
N THR A 641 8.42 5.17 26.93
CA THR A 641 7.73 4.85 25.68
C THR A 641 7.93 5.91 24.60
N CYS A 642 7.79 5.48 23.35
CA CYS A 642 7.72 6.34 22.17
C CYS A 642 6.27 6.38 21.64
N PRO A 643 5.79 7.53 21.15
CA PRO A 643 4.45 7.65 20.60
C PRO A 643 4.32 6.97 19.23
N ALA A 644 3.14 6.42 18.96
CA ALA A 644 2.74 5.95 17.62
C ALA A 644 2.18 7.08 16.73
N VAL A 645 1.64 8.13 17.36
CA VAL A 645 1.01 9.29 16.71
C VAL A 645 1.53 10.56 17.37
N LEU A 646 1.97 11.53 16.56
CA LEU A 646 2.43 12.85 17.01
C LEU A 646 1.76 13.94 16.17
N ASP A 647 1.21 14.96 16.81
CA ASP A 647 0.54 16.08 16.12
C ASP A 647 -0.48 15.58 15.05
N ARG A 648 -1.27 14.55 15.41
CA ARG A 648 -2.19 13.78 14.54
C ARG A 648 -1.54 12.97 13.41
N ILE A 649 -0.23 13.05 13.21
CA ILE A 649 0.49 12.25 12.22
C ILE A 649 0.69 10.83 12.74
N LEU A 650 0.11 9.84 12.05
CA LEU A 650 0.38 8.43 12.28
C LEU A 650 1.77 8.09 11.72
N LEU A 651 2.72 7.81 12.61
CA LEU A 651 4.14 7.80 12.26
C LEU A 651 4.58 6.58 11.45
N TYR A 652 4.00 5.41 11.71
CA TYR A 652 4.50 4.13 11.17
C TYR A 652 3.44 3.42 10.32
N ARG A 653 3.88 2.88 9.17
CA ARG A 653 3.02 2.13 8.23
C ARG A 653 2.92 0.64 8.55
N ASP A 654 3.87 0.13 9.32
CA ASP A 654 3.94 -1.27 9.76
C ASP A 654 4.66 -1.34 11.13
N ASP A 655 5.41 -2.40 11.39
CA ASP A 655 6.16 -2.62 12.62
C ASP A 655 7.57 -2.03 12.64
N ALA A 656 8.03 -1.42 11.54
CA ALA A 656 9.39 -0.89 11.43
C ALA A 656 9.56 0.42 10.64
N HIS A 657 8.70 0.71 9.66
CA HIS A 657 8.90 1.79 8.72
C HIS A 657 7.99 2.98 8.97
N LEU A 658 8.50 4.18 8.71
CA LEU A 658 7.70 5.40 8.71
C LEU A 658 6.66 5.39 7.58
N THR A 659 5.53 6.06 7.83
CA THR A 659 4.62 6.50 6.76
C THR A 659 5.33 7.54 5.89
N ASN A 660 5.03 7.56 4.59
CA ASN A 660 5.57 8.60 3.70
C ASN A 660 5.12 10.00 4.13
N ALA A 661 3.92 10.14 4.70
CA ALA A 661 3.43 11.37 5.30
C ALA A 661 4.33 11.87 6.44
N ALA A 662 4.71 10.99 7.39
CA ALA A 662 5.63 11.35 8.45
C ALA A 662 7.01 11.74 7.93
N ALA A 663 7.51 11.03 6.91
CA ALA A 663 8.78 11.38 6.26
C ALA A 663 8.72 12.76 5.58
N VAL A 664 7.65 13.06 4.83
CA VAL A 664 7.45 14.34 4.14
C VAL A 664 7.39 15.51 5.13
N VAL A 665 6.69 15.36 6.24
CA VAL A 665 6.63 16.36 7.31
C VAL A 665 8.01 16.62 7.93
N LEU A 666 8.92 15.66 7.91
CA LEU A 666 10.29 15.83 8.41
C LEU A 666 11.24 16.53 7.43
N THR A 667 10.79 16.89 6.21
CA THR A 667 11.64 17.46 5.15
C THR A 667 12.37 18.72 5.62
N ASP A 668 11.67 19.70 6.17
CA ASP A 668 12.27 20.99 6.59
C ASP A 668 13.28 20.80 7.73
N ARG A 669 13.01 19.83 8.61
CA ARG A 669 13.95 19.48 9.69
C ARG A 669 15.20 18.83 9.14
N LEU A 670 15.05 17.88 8.21
CA LEU A 670 16.19 17.26 7.54
C LEU A 670 17.00 18.29 6.77
N GLU A 671 16.36 19.22 6.05
CA GLU A 671 17.07 20.28 5.35
C GLU A 671 17.96 21.10 6.29
N ARG A 672 17.39 21.54 7.42
CA ARG A 672 18.13 22.29 8.44
C ARG A 672 19.31 21.47 8.96
N LEU A 673 19.08 20.22 9.38
CA LEU A 673 20.12 19.34 9.93
C LEU A 673 21.25 19.08 8.92
N LEU A 674 20.91 18.86 7.64
CA LEU A 674 21.88 18.65 6.58
C LEU A 674 22.68 19.93 6.26
N THR A 675 22.04 21.09 6.32
CA THR A 675 22.68 22.39 6.13
C THR A 675 23.62 22.72 7.29
N GLU A 676 23.19 22.51 8.54
CA GLU A 676 24.01 22.69 9.75
C GLU A 676 25.20 21.71 9.79
N ALA A 677 25.02 20.49 9.29
CA ALA A 677 26.11 19.53 9.12
C ALA A 677 27.12 19.93 8.03
N GLY A 678 26.81 20.96 7.23
CA GLY A 678 27.65 21.45 6.14
C GLY A 678 27.74 20.50 4.94
N VAL A 679 26.80 19.55 4.81
CA VAL A 679 26.78 18.57 3.72
C VAL A 679 25.83 18.94 2.58
N LEU A 680 24.88 19.85 2.86
CA LEU A 680 23.94 20.38 1.90
C LEU A 680 24.10 21.91 1.85
N PRO A 681 24.27 22.53 0.68
CA PRO A 681 24.30 23.98 0.58
C PRO A 681 22.93 24.54 0.94
N ALA A 682 22.89 25.71 1.60
CA ALA A 682 21.66 26.47 1.78
C ALA A 682 20.99 26.68 0.40
N PRO A 683 19.67 26.72 0.32
CA PRO A 683 18.97 26.93 -0.95
C PRO A 683 19.54 28.15 -1.67
N ALA A 684 19.85 28.02 -2.96
CA ALA A 684 20.15 29.19 -3.77
C ALA A 684 18.86 30.05 -3.78
N PRO A 685 18.93 31.36 -3.51
CA PRO A 685 17.80 32.21 -3.82
C PRO A 685 17.50 32.04 -5.32
N PRO A 686 16.22 31.94 -5.72
CA PRO A 686 15.89 31.76 -7.14
C PRO A 686 16.63 32.83 -7.95
N ALA A 687 17.30 32.41 -9.02
CA ALA A 687 18.02 33.30 -9.92
C ALA A 687 17.01 34.34 -10.46
N GLY A 688 17.08 35.57 -9.92
CA GLY A 688 16.07 36.62 -10.11
C GLY A 688 15.68 37.37 -8.83
N ALA A 689 15.98 36.82 -7.64
CA ALA A 689 15.77 37.54 -6.38
C ALA A 689 16.88 38.58 -6.18
N ALA A 690 16.68 39.79 -6.70
CA ALA A 690 17.28 40.96 -6.10
C ALA A 690 16.95 40.93 -4.59
N GLN A 691 17.95 41.21 -3.74
CA GLN A 691 17.68 41.52 -2.34
C GLN A 691 16.56 42.56 -2.30
N PRO A 692 15.49 42.39 -1.48
CA PRO A 692 14.49 43.42 -1.37
C PRO A 692 15.14 44.61 -0.65
N THR A 693 15.62 45.56 -1.44
CA THR A 693 15.75 46.94 -0.99
C THR A 693 14.36 47.35 -0.58
N GLY A 694 14.15 47.57 0.73
CA GLY A 694 12.86 48.05 1.24
C GLY A 694 12.37 49.22 0.39
N SER A 695 11.14 49.10 -0.11
CA SER A 695 10.50 50.18 -0.86
C SER A 695 10.33 51.37 0.08
N ALA A 696 10.52 52.58 -0.44
CA ALA A 696 10.42 53.84 0.33
C ALA A 696 9.03 54.07 0.96
N ASP A 697 8.02 53.29 0.57
CA ASP A 697 6.61 53.45 0.93
C ASP A 697 6.14 52.50 2.04
N GLY A 698 6.99 51.59 2.52
CA GLY A 698 6.70 50.68 3.64
C GLY A 698 5.91 49.42 3.29
N TRP A 699 5.80 49.07 2.00
CA TRP A 699 5.21 47.81 1.52
C TRP A 699 6.30 46.78 1.21
N THR A 700 6.13 45.57 1.72
CA THR A 700 6.99 44.40 1.50
C THR A 700 6.38 43.52 0.40
N PRO A 701 7.09 43.27 -0.71
CA PRO A 701 6.57 42.41 -1.77
C PRO A 701 6.52 40.95 -1.31
N LEU A 702 5.36 40.31 -1.52
CA LEU A 702 5.12 38.88 -1.28
C LEU A 702 5.14 38.09 -2.59
N LEU A 703 4.60 38.65 -3.67
CA LEU A 703 4.59 38.08 -5.03
C LEU A 703 4.79 39.22 -6.03
N ARG A 704 5.58 38.97 -7.07
CA ARG A 704 5.59 39.77 -8.30
C ARG A 704 5.79 38.80 -9.46
N ASP A 705 4.90 38.86 -10.45
CA ASP A 705 5.06 38.18 -11.73
C ASP A 705 4.83 39.22 -12.83
N ASP A 706 5.87 39.46 -13.63
CA ASP A 706 5.89 40.39 -14.76
C ASP A 706 5.61 39.67 -16.09
N PHE A 707 5.30 38.37 -16.06
CA PHE A 707 4.96 37.56 -17.23
C PHE A 707 5.98 37.62 -18.37
N ASP A 708 7.26 37.77 -18.01
CA ASP A 708 8.38 37.71 -18.94
C ASP A 708 8.59 36.29 -19.46
N GLY A 709 8.75 36.16 -20.77
CA GLY A 709 9.11 34.89 -21.41
C GLY A 709 8.90 34.90 -22.91
N PRO A 710 9.23 33.80 -23.61
CA PRO A 710 9.04 33.68 -25.06
C PRO A 710 7.56 33.78 -25.47
N ALA A 711 7.29 34.39 -26.62
CA ALA A 711 5.94 34.42 -27.18
C ALA A 711 5.37 33.00 -27.37
N GLY A 712 4.15 32.76 -26.91
CA GLY A 712 3.47 31.47 -26.99
C GLY A 712 3.85 30.46 -25.91
N SER A 713 4.73 30.78 -24.96
CA SER A 713 5.00 29.90 -23.82
C SER A 713 3.93 30.05 -22.72
N PRO A 714 3.72 29.04 -21.86
CA PRO A 714 2.85 29.20 -20.68
C PRO A 714 3.48 30.13 -19.63
N PRO A 715 2.68 30.68 -18.69
CA PRO A 715 3.20 31.41 -17.53
C PRO A 715 3.99 30.48 -16.59
N SER A 716 4.79 31.07 -15.70
CA SER A 716 5.67 30.31 -14.81
C SER A 716 4.90 29.35 -13.90
N ALA A 717 5.16 28.05 -14.04
CA ALA A 717 4.58 27.02 -13.17
C ALA A 717 5.03 27.15 -11.70
N ALA A 718 6.05 27.97 -11.41
CA ALA A 718 6.44 28.31 -10.05
C ALA A 718 5.39 29.18 -9.35
N HIS A 719 4.69 30.04 -10.10
CA HIS A 719 3.70 30.98 -9.58
C HIS A 719 2.26 30.56 -9.85
N TRP A 720 2.00 29.85 -10.95
CA TRP A 720 0.63 29.58 -11.42
C TRP A 720 0.34 28.07 -11.57
N ILE A 721 -0.92 27.72 -11.37
CA ILE A 721 -1.53 26.44 -11.74
C ILE A 721 -2.73 26.68 -12.64
N HIS A 722 -3.02 25.72 -13.52
CA HIS A 722 -4.15 25.81 -14.45
C HIS A 722 -5.35 25.06 -13.90
N ASP A 723 -6.49 25.73 -13.94
CA ASP A 723 -7.79 25.11 -13.74
C ASP A 723 -8.29 24.59 -15.10
N VAL A 724 -8.61 23.30 -15.16
CA VAL A 724 -8.95 22.61 -16.43
C VAL A 724 -10.32 21.97 -16.33
N GLY A 725 -11.10 22.07 -17.41
CA GLY A 725 -12.44 21.52 -17.51
C GLY A 725 -13.52 22.58 -17.25
N THR A 726 -14.66 22.13 -16.74
CA THR A 726 -15.85 22.96 -16.48
C THR A 726 -16.17 23.10 -14.99
N CYS A 727 -15.27 22.63 -14.11
CA CYS A 727 -15.38 22.67 -12.65
C CYS A 727 -14.07 22.19 -12.01
N TYR A 728 -13.86 22.51 -10.73
CA TYR A 728 -12.75 21.97 -9.94
C TYR A 728 -12.80 20.42 -9.82
N PRO A 729 -11.67 19.75 -9.49
CA PRO A 729 -11.63 18.30 -9.26
C PRO A 729 -12.70 17.82 -8.26
N GLY A 730 -13.42 16.75 -8.62
CA GLY A 730 -14.59 16.28 -7.85
C GLY A 730 -15.90 16.99 -8.20
N CYS A 731 -15.84 18.06 -9.00
CA CYS A 731 -16.96 18.82 -9.56
C CYS A 731 -18.06 19.22 -8.57
N PRO A 732 -17.73 19.85 -7.42
CA PRO A 732 -18.74 20.28 -6.45
C PRO A 732 -19.67 21.38 -7.00
N ALA A 733 -19.17 22.18 -7.94
CA ALA A 733 -19.92 23.22 -8.64
C ALA A 733 -19.73 23.07 -10.16
N PRO A 734 -20.63 22.35 -10.86
CA PRO A 734 -20.58 22.24 -12.32
C PRO A 734 -20.70 23.60 -13.02
N GLN A 735 -20.07 23.73 -14.19
CA GLN A 735 -19.99 24.99 -14.94
C GLN A 735 -19.50 26.14 -14.06
N TRP A 736 -18.47 25.84 -13.26
CA TRP A 736 -17.85 26.73 -12.27
C TRP A 736 -18.83 27.40 -11.29
N GLY A 737 -20.05 26.86 -11.12
CA GLY A 737 -21.12 27.41 -10.27
C GLY A 737 -21.90 28.58 -10.90
N THR A 738 -21.41 29.12 -12.01
CA THR A 738 -21.89 30.34 -12.66
C THR A 738 -22.73 30.06 -13.90
N GLY A 739 -22.68 28.84 -14.44
CA GLY A 739 -23.39 28.46 -15.67
C GLY A 739 -22.67 28.87 -16.95
N GLU A 740 -21.38 29.20 -16.87
CA GLU A 740 -20.51 29.48 -18.02
C GLU A 740 -20.36 28.25 -18.95
N VAL A 741 -19.98 28.48 -20.22
CA VAL A 741 -20.09 27.47 -21.30
C VAL A 741 -18.75 26.99 -21.85
N GLU A 742 -17.66 27.67 -21.52
CA GLU A 742 -16.32 27.28 -21.93
C GLU A 742 -15.79 26.07 -21.18
N THR A 743 -14.87 25.37 -21.82
CA THR A 743 -13.96 24.45 -21.13
C THR A 743 -12.64 25.17 -20.89
N MET A 744 -12.25 25.33 -19.62
CA MET A 744 -10.93 25.88 -19.27
C MET A 744 -9.84 24.90 -19.67
N THR A 745 -8.72 25.38 -20.21
CA THR A 745 -7.61 24.53 -20.64
C THR A 745 -6.25 25.07 -20.18
N ASP A 746 -5.26 24.19 -20.20
CA ASP A 746 -3.83 24.51 -20.05
C ASP A 746 -3.12 24.72 -21.41
N SER A 747 -3.89 24.81 -22.50
CA SER A 747 -3.34 25.04 -23.84
C SER A 747 -2.82 26.47 -23.97
N THR A 748 -1.69 26.62 -24.65
CA THR A 748 -1.15 27.93 -25.06
C THR A 748 -2.05 28.66 -26.06
N ASP A 749 -3.03 27.97 -26.65
CA ASP A 749 -4.10 28.63 -27.42
C ASP A 749 -4.96 29.53 -26.52
N ASN A 750 -5.08 29.19 -25.23
CA ASN A 750 -5.89 29.89 -24.24
C ASN A 750 -5.10 30.64 -23.18
N VAL A 751 -3.91 30.18 -22.79
CA VAL A 751 -3.07 30.84 -21.77
C VAL A 751 -1.62 30.87 -22.21
N ARG A 752 -1.10 32.04 -22.57
CA ARG A 752 0.26 32.18 -23.10
C ARG A 752 0.89 33.53 -22.80
N LEU A 753 2.21 33.63 -22.90
CA LEU A 753 2.93 34.89 -22.88
C LEU A 753 2.98 35.50 -24.28
N ASP A 754 2.89 36.83 -24.38
CA ASP A 754 2.93 37.55 -25.67
C ASP A 754 4.36 37.79 -26.21
N GLY A 755 5.37 37.47 -25.40
CA GLY A 755 6.79 37.71 -25.72
C GLY A 755 7.27 39.13 -25.48
N LYS A 756 6.43 39.99 -24.91
CA LYS A 756 6.66 41.43 -24.68
C LYS A 756 6.40 41.84 -23.22
N GLY A 757 6.29 40.87 -22.31
CA GLY A 757 6.05 41.11 -20.89
C GLY A 757 4.56 41.15 -20.53
N ALA A 758 3.70 40.39 -21.20
CA ALA A 758 2.33 40.20 -20.76
C ALA A 758 1.83 38.76 -20.93
N LEU A 759 0.99 38.33 -20.00
CA LEU A 759 0.14 37.15 -20.14
C LEU A 759 -1.08 37.48 -21.00
N GLU A 760 -1.47 36.56 -21.88
CA GLU A 760 -2.73 36.57 -22.63
C GLU A 760 -3.61 35.40 -22.18
N ILE A 761 -4.83 35.70 -21.71
CA ILE A 761 -5.89 34.72 -21.50
C ILE A 761 -6.93 34.91 -22.61
N VAL A 762 -7.08 33.90 -23.47
CA VAL A 762 -7.72 34.03 -24.78
C VAL A 762 -8.89 33.06 -24.89
N PRO A 763 -10.14 33.55 -24.91
CA PRO A 763 -11.29 32.74 -25.28
C PRO A 763 -11.21 32.34 -26.75
N THR A 764 -11.32 31.06 -27.05
CA THR A 764 -11.29 30.51 -28.41
C THR A 764 -12.56 29.73 -28.70
N ARG A 765 -12.98 29.70 -29.97
CA ARG A 765 -14.13 28.90 -30.41
C ARG A 765 -13.72 27.97 -31.55
N LYS A 766 -13.90 26.67 -31.36
CA LYS A 766 -13.64 25.64 -32.37
C LYS A 766 -14.83 24.69 -32.46
N ASP A 767 -15.33 24.46 -33.67
CA ASP A 767 -16.48 23.58 -33.95
C ASP A 767 -17.73 23.93 -33.10
N GLY A 768 -17.91 25.21 -32.78
CA GLY A 768 -19.01 25.72 -31.95
C GLY A 768 -18.81 25.58 -30.44
N ALA A 769 -17.75 24.92 -29.99
CA ALA A 769 -17.39 24.81 -28.56
C ALA A 769 -16.42 25.92 -28.15
N TRP A 770 -16.65 26.48 -26.95
CA TRP A 770 -15.78 27.50 -26.36
C TRP A 770 -14.72 26.87 -25.46
N SER A 771 -13.52 27.44 -25.50
CA SER A 771 -12.43 27.15 -24.57
C SER A 771 -11.81 28.45 -24.11
N SER A 772 -11.30 28.49 -22.89
CA SER A 772 -10.64 29.66 -22.33
C SER A 772 -9.57 29.25 -21.31
N GLY A 773 -8.99 30.23 -20.64
CA GLY A 773 -7.99 30.04 -19.60
C GLY A 773 -8.49 30.49 -18.23
N ARG A 774 -8.14 29.71 -17.21
CA ARG A 774 -8.27 30.05 -15.80
C ARG A 774 -7.01 29.58 -15.09
N ILE A 775 -6.28 30.51 -14.50
CA ILE A 775 -5.09 30.23 -13.71
C ILE A 775 -5.24 30.78 -12.31
N GLU A 776 -4.70 30.06 -11.34
CA GLU A 776 -4.65 30.51 -9.95
C GLU A 776 -3.24 30.42 -9.39
N THR A 777 -2.93 31.24 -8.38
CA THR A 777 -1.58 31.25 -7.80
C THR A 777 -1.32 29.95 -7.08
N ARG A 778 -0.15 29.34 -7.28
CA ARG A 778 0.28 28.15 -6.53
C ARG A 778 0.28 28.40 -5.02
N ARG A 779 0.65 29.61 -4.62
CA ARG A 779 0.55 30.10 -3.24
C ARG A 779 -0.89 30.46 -2.88
N SER A 780 -1.27 30.14 -1.64
CA SER A 780 -2.55 30.51 -1.03
C SER A 780 -2.37 31.12 0.36
N ASP A 781 -1.16 31.55 0.70
CA ASP A 781 -0.78 32.09 2.00
C ASP A 781 -0.78 33.63 2.03
N PHE A 782 -1.39 34.29 1.04
CA PHE A 782 -1.43 35.76 0.99
C PHE A 782 -2.42 36.29 2.02
N ALA A 783 -1.90 36.74 3.16
CA ALA A 783 -2.70 37.31 4.24
C ALA A 783 -2.07 38.63 4.73
N PRO A 784 -2.88 39.59 5.19
CA PRO A 784 -2.36 40.74 5.92
C PRO A 784 -1.65 40.27 7.20
N PRO A 785 -0.49 40.85 7.59
CA PRO A 785 0.11 40.57 8.88
C PRO A 785 -0.81 41.09 10.00
N PRO A 786 -0.71 40.58 11.25
CA PRO A 786 -1.59 40.98 12.34
C PRO A 786 -1.64 42.50 12.54
N GLY A 787 -2.83 43.10 12.34
CA GLY A 787 -3.04 44.54 12.45
C GLY A 787 -2.40 45.40 11.35
N GLY A 788 -1.89 44.77 10.28
CA GLY A 788 -1.34 45.42 9.10
C GLY A 788 -2.27 45.32 7.89
N ALA A 789 -1.72 45.51 6.69
CA ALA A 789 -2.48 45.53 5.44
C ALA A 789 -1.86 44.63 4.36
N LEU A 790 -2.71 44.09 3.48
CA LEU A 790 -2.35 43.34 2.27
C LEU A 790 -2.86 44.11 1.06
N ARG A 791 -2.04 44.27 0.03
CA ARG A 791 -2.42 44.86 -1.25
C ARG A 791 -2.16 43.85 -2.35
N ILE A 792 -3.20 43.55 -3.12
CA ILE A 792 -3.19 42.67 -4.28
C ILE A 792 -3.52 43.54 -5.50
N GLU A 793 -2.65 43.57 -6.49
CA GLU A 793 -2.74 44.49 -7.63
C GLU A 793 -2.32 43.82 -8.93
N ALA A 794 -3.01 44.14 -10.02
CA ALA A 794 -2.63 43.73 -11.37
C ALA A 794 -2.82 44.86 -12.38
N SER A 795 -1.92 44.92 -13.37
CA SER A 795 -2.03 45.80 -14.54
C SER A 795 -2.65 45.00 -15.69
N ILE A 796 -3.91 45.30 -16.02
CA ILE A 796 -4.73 44.48 -16.93
C ILE A 796 -5.29 45.35 -18.06
N ALA A 797 -5.26 44.83 -19.29
CA ALA A 797 -6.05 45.31 -20.40
C ALA A 797 -7.19 44.33 -20.67
N LEU A 798 -8.43 44.82 -20.63
CA LEU A 798 -9.62 44.01 -20.91
C LEU A 798 -9.68 43.61 -22.39
N PRO A 799 -10.37 42.52 -22.73
CA PRO A 799 -10.60 42.11 -24.11
C PRO A 799 -11.09 43.26 -24.99
N ASP A 800 -10.40 43.51 -26.12
CA ASP A 800 -10.71 44.58 -27.06
C ASP A 800 -11.85 44.18 -28.01
N VAL A 801 -13.03 43.98 -27.44
CA VAL A 801 -14.24 43.59 -28.13
C VAL A 801 -15.45 44.28 -27.52
N THR A 802 -16.42 44.67 -28.35
CA THR A 802 -17.65 45.38 -27.90
C THR A 802 -18.89 44.93 -28.64
N GLY A 803 -20.05 45.39 -28.17
CA GLY A 803 -21.33 45.12 -28.83
C GLY A 803 -21.66 43.63 -28.89
N ALA A 804 -22.26 43.18 -30.00
CA ALA A 804 -22.62 41.78 -30.19
C ALA A 804 -21.40 40.83 -30.18
N GLY A 805 -20.23 41.32 -30.64
CA GLY A 805 -18.99 40.56 -30.60
C GLY A 805 -18.53 40.20 -29.19
N ALA A 806 -18.86 41.02 -28.20
CA ALA A 806 -18.46 40.82 -26.81
C ALA A 806 -19.49 40.10 -25.94
N ALA A 807 -20.65 39.75 -26.50
CA ALA A 807 -21.74 39.17 -25.73
C ALA A 807 -21.30 37.86 -25.05
N GLY A 808 -21.40 37.80 -23.73
CA GLY A 808 -20.96 36.69 -22.90
C GLY A 808 -19.51 36.76 -22.41
N TYR A 809 -18.66 37.68 -22.86
CA TYR A 809 -17.30 37.81 -22.30
C TYR A 809 -17.35 38.23 -20.83
N TRP A 810 -16.59 37.53 -19.98
CA TRP A 810 -16.47 37.83 -18.55
C TRP A 810 -15.02 37.68 -18.06
N PRO A 811 -14.15 38.67 -18.34
CA PRO A 811 -12.82 38.76 -17.72
C PRO A 811 -12.92 39.04 -16.21
N ALA A 812 -12.10 38.34 -15.43
CA ALA A 812 -12.03 38.51 -13.98
C ALA A 812 -10.60 38.39 -13.43
N PHE A 813 -10.31 39.23 -12.42
CA PHE A 813 -9.16 39.16 -11.54
C PHE A 813 -9.68 39.21 -10.10
N TRP A 814 -9.45 38.14 -9.34
CA TRP A 814 -10.14 37.94 -8.08
C TRP A 814 -9.35 37.03 -7.15
N THR A 815 -9.86 36.84 -5.94
CA THR A 815 -9.20 36.03 -4.90
C THR A 815 -10.20 35.15 -4.18
N LEU A 816 -9.71 34.02 -3.66
CA LEU A 816 -10.47 33.11 -2.82
C LEU A 816 -9.69 32.75 -1.56
N GLY A 817 -10.42 32.48 -0.48
CA GLY A 817 -9.84 31.92 0.73
C GLY A 817 -9.16 30.59 0.49
N ALA A 818 -7.94 30.44 1.01
CA ALA A 818 -7.17 29.20 0.99
C ALA A 818 -7.96 27.96 1.42
N PRO A 819 -8.86 28.02 2.43
CA PRO A 819 -9.66 26.86 2.81
C PRO A 819 -10.56 26.31 1.69
N LEU A 820 -10.85 27.08 0.63
CA LEU A 820 -11.58 26.54 -0.52
C LEU A 820 -10.82 25.38 -1.19
N ARG A 821 -9.49 25.39 -1.20
CA ARG A 821 -8.69 24.30 -1.80
C ARG A 821 -8.84 22.98 -1.05
N ASP A 822 -9.38 23.00 0.16
CA ASP A 822 -9.73 21.83 0.95
C ASP A 822 -11.06 21.24 0.48
N GLY A 823 -11.05 20.66 -0.73
CA GLY A 823 -12.18 19.96 -1.32
C GLY A 823 -13.12 20.83 -2.17
N TYR A 824 -12.78 22.09 -2.44
CA TYR A 824 -13.51 23.01 -3.32
C TYR A 824 -14.95 23.28 -2.87
N THR A 825 -15.16 23.30 -1.54
CA THR A 825 -16.43 23.61 -0.88
C THR A 825 -16.22 24.68 0.19
N GLY A 826 -17.29 25.34 0.62
CA GLY A 826 -17.23 26.36 1.68
C GLY A 826 -17.43 27.80 1.19
N TRP A 827 -17.55 28.03 -0.11
CA TRP A 827 -18.04 29.30 -0.66
C TRP A 827 -19.49 29.58 -0.20
N PRO A 828 -19.86 30.83 0.15
CA PRO A 828 -19.03 32.05 0.16
C PRO A 828 -18.32 32.29 1.49
N GLY A 829 -18.51 31.40 2.48
CA GLY A 829 -18.04 31.59 3.85
C GLY A 829 -16.52 31.68 4.02
N VAL A 830 -15.74 31.16 3.06
CA VAL A 830 -14.27 31.25 3.01
C VAL A 830 -13.75 32.59 2.47
N GLY A 831 -14.63 33.48 2.03
CA GLY A 831 -14.26 34.77 1.46
C GLY A 831 -13.86 34.71 -0.01
N GLU A 832 -14.41 35.64 -0.78
CA GLU A 832 -14.02 35.95 -2.17
C GLU A 832 -13.91 37.47 -2.30
N LEU A 833 -12.81 37.95 -2.90
CA LEU A 833 -12.64 39.36 -3.24
C LEU A 833 -12.42 39.49 -4.74
N ASP A 834 -13.42 40.00 -5.45
CA ASP A 834 -13.35 40.30 -6.86
C ASP A 834 -12.68 41.64 -7.05
N VAL A 835 -11.39 41.61 -7.41
CA VAL A 835 -10.59 42.82 -7.58
C VAL A 835 -11.05 43.60 -8.80
N MET A 836 -11.35 42.89 -9.87
CA MET A 836 -11.93 43.42 -11.10
C MET A 836 -12.74 42.34 -11.80
N GLU A 837 -13.98 42.66 -12.11
CA GLU A 837 -14.79 41.95 -13.09
C GLU A 837 -15.33 42.93 -14.13
N SER A 838 -15.48 42.44 -15.36
CA SER A 838 -16.20 43.14 -16.43
C SER A 838 -16.99 42.14 -17.25
N VAL A 839 -18.09 42.58 -17.88
CA VAL A 839 -18.92 41.72 -18.72
C VAL A 839 -19.33 42.41 -20.01
N ASN A 840 -19.60 41.60 -21.03
CA ASN A 840 -20.22 42.02 -22.30
C ASN A 840 -19.48 43.16 -23.04
N GLY A 841 -18.16 43.29 -22.80
CA GLY A 841 -17.32 44.32 -23.42
C GLY A 841 -17.72 45.75 -23.07
N ARG A 842 -18.27 45.99 -21.87
CA ARG A 842 -18.65 47.34 -21.42
C ARG A 842 -17.44 48.14 -20.95
N ASP A 843 -17.50 49.47 -21.04
CA ASP A 843 -16.51 50.37 -20.41
C ASP A 843 -16.79 50.53 -18.92
N THR A 844 -17.05 49.42 -18.25
CA THR A 844 -17.33 49.39 -16.81
C THR A 844 -16.69 48.17 -16.17
N VAL A 845 -16.22 48.37 -14.95
CA VAL A 845 -15.73 47.31 -14.07
C VAL A 845 -16.46 47.36 -12.75
N PHE A 846 -16.45 46.29 -11.98
CA PHE A 846 -16.94 46.29 -10.62
C PHE A 846 -16.03 45.46 -9.74
N GLY A 847 -16.05 45.77 -8.44
CA GLY A 847 -15.38 45.00 -7.40
C GLY A 847 -16.40 44.58 -6.36
N SER A 848 -16.26 43.36 -5.87
CA SER A 848 -17.24 42.72 -5.00
C SER A 848 -16.53 41.94 -3.89
N MET A 849 -17.24 41.76 -2.77
CA MET A 849 -16.85 40.87 -1.69
C MET A 849 -17.98 39.87 -1.45
N HIS A 850 -17.66 38.58 -1.51
CA HIS A 850 -18.56 37.50 -1.13
C HIS A 850 -18.14 36.90 0.20
N CYS A 851 -19.13 36.67 1.07
CA CYS A 851 -18.90 36.20 2.43
C CYS A 851 -20.16 35.65 3.11
N GLY A 852 -19.97 34.91 4.21
CA GLY A 852 -21.09 34.44 5.02
C GLY A 852 -21.76 33.18 4.44
N VAL A 853 -23.01 33.30 3.98
CA VAL A 853 -23.86 32.15 3.61
C VAL A 853 -24.37 32.25 2.17
N PRO A 854 -24.61 31.13 1.46
CA PRO A 854 -24.86 31.13 0.00
C PRO A 854 -26.07 31.91 -0.52
N GLU A 855 -27.04 32.24 0.33
CA GLU A 855 -28.22 33.04 -0.04
C GLU A 855 -28.47 34.12 1.02
N GLY A 856 -28.47 35.38 0.59
CA GLY A 856 -28.66 36.53 1.48
C GLY A 856 -27.48 36.72 2.43
N GLY A 857 -27.75 36.65 3.74
CA GLY A 857 -26.73 36.89 4.76
C GLY A 857 -26.21 38.33 4.80
N PRO A 858 -25.13 38.60 5.56
CA PRO A 858 -24.55 39.93 5.68
C PRO A 858 -24.01 40.46 4.34
N CYS A 859 -23.63 39.56 3.42
CA CYS A 859 -23.00 39.91 2.15
C CYS A 859 -23.96 39.89 0.94
N ARG A 860 -25.26 39.63 1.18
CA ARG A 860 -26.34 39.69 0.17
C ARG A 860 -26.14 38.75 -1.02
N GLU A 861 -25.75 37.52 -0.71
CA GLU A 861 -25.45 36.50 -1.71
C GLU A 861 -26.67 36.11 -2.56
N PRO A 862 -26.48 35.76 -3.85
CA PRO A 862 -25.20 35.65 -4.56
C PRO A 862 -24.70 36.96 -5.19
N VAL A 863 -25.29 38.12 -4.84
CA VAL A 863 -24.92 39.42 -5.43
C VAL A 863 -23.63 39.98 -4.85
N GLY A 864 -23.30 39.61 -3.60
CA GLY A 864 -22.14 40.13 -2.90
C GLY A 864 -22.28 41.60 -2.49
N LEU A 865 -21.30 42.10 -1.74
CA LEU A 865 -21.15 43.52 -1.42
C LEU A 865 -20.43 44.22 -2.58
N THR A 866 -21.16 44.43 -3.68
CA THR A 866 -20.62 44.98 -4.93
C THR A 866 -20.63 46.51 -4.99
N SER A 867 -19.66 47.09 -5.70
CA SER A 867 -19.65 48.49 -6.11
C SER A 867 -20.75 48.84 -7.12
N GLY A 868 -21.32 47.83 -7.78
CA GLY A 868 -22.01 48.01 -9.05
C GLY A 868 -21.08 48.52 -10.16
N PRO A 869 -21.57 48.67 -11.40
CA PRO A 869 -20.74 49.08 -12.54
C PRO A 869 -20.11 50.46 -12.33
N GLN A 870 -18.78 50.52 -12.39
CA GLN A 870 -17.98 51.74 -12.30
C GLN A 870 -17.40 52.10 -13.67
N PRO A 871 -17.46 53.38 -14.11
CA PRO A 871 -16.91 53.79 -15.40
C PRO A 871 -15.40 53.51 -15.52
N CYS A 872 -15.02 52.86 -16.62
CA CYS A 872 -13.65 52.45 -16.95
C CYS A 872 -13.39 52.77 -18.44
N GLN A 873 -13.36 54.06 -18.79
CA GLN A 873 -13.16 54.47 -20.18
C GLN A 873 -11.74 54.17 -20.63
N GLY A 874 -11.59 53.38 -21.70
CA GLY A 874 -10.29 53.00 -22.25
C GLY A 874 -9.71 51.70 -21.68
N CYS A 875 -10.41 51.03 -20.76
CA CYS A 875 -9.93 49.80 -20.12
C CYS A 875 -9.87 48.58 -21.06
N ARG A 876 -10.53 48.65 -22.22
CA ARG A 876 -10.39 47.66 -23.29
C ARG A 876 -9.15 47.96 -24.12
N GLY A 877 -8.28 46.97 -24.28
CA GLY A 877 -7.07 47.05 -25.11
C GLY A 877 -5.89 47.86 -24.51
N ALA A 878 -6.11 48.68 -23.48
CA ALA A 878 -5.05 49.40 -22.75
C ALA A 878 -4.94 48.92 -21.30
N PHE A 879 -3.72 48.95 -20.75
CA PHE A 879 -3.45 48.51 -19.38
C PHE A 879 -3.90 49.55 -18.35
N HIS A 880 -4.63 49.10 -17.34
CA HIS A 880 -5.05 49.85 -16.17
C HIS A 880 -4.70 49.08 -14.90
N SER A 881 -4.46 49.78 -13.79
CA SER A 881 -4.16 49.16 -12.50
C SER A 881 -5.45 48.89 -11.72
N TYR A 882 -5.66 47.63 -11.36
CA TYR A 882 -6.76 47.16 -10.52
C TYR A 882 -6.18 46.59 -9.23
N ALA A 883 -6.63 47.09 -8.08
CA ALA A 883 -6.12 46.62 -6.81
C ALA A 883 -7.20 46.47 -5.75
N VAL A 884 -6.98 45.54 -4.83
CA VAL A 884 -7.72 45.43 -3.57
C VAL A 884 -6.74 45.54 -2.41
N GLU A 885 -7.12 46.27 -1.36
CA GLU A 885 -6.36 46.40 -0.12
C GLU A 885 -7.21 45.92 1.05
N VAL A 886 -6.73 44.88 1.75
CA VAL A 886 -7.32 44.37 2.98
C VAL A 886 -6.55 44.99 4.15
N ASP A 887 -7.23 45.78 4.97
CA ASP A 887 -6.65 46.49 6.10
C ASP A 887 -7.26 45.97 7.40
N LEU A 888 -6.44 45.33 8.24
CA LEU A 888 -6.87 44.77 9.52
C LEU A 888 -6.51 45.66 10.71
N ALA A 889 -6.31 46.97 10.49
CA ALA A 889 -6.06 47.92 11.56
C ALA A 889 -7.16 47.87 12.65
N PRO A 890 -6.80 47.66 13.94
CA PRO A 890 -7.79 47.56 15.01
C PRO A 890 -8.70 48.80 15.09
N GLY A 891 -10.01 48.59 15.02
CA GLY A 891 -11.01 49.66 15.09
C GLY A 891 -11.27 50.42 13.77
N ALA A 892 -10.61 50.05 12.67
CA ALA A 892 -10.82 50.65 11.35
C ALA A 892 -10.63 49.61 10.22
N GLN A 893 -11.00 48.35 10.46
CA GLN A 893 -10.81 47.28 9.48
C GLN A 893 -11.72 47.49 8.26
N GLU A 894 -11.14 47.46 7.07
CA GLU A 894 -11.88 47.61 5.81
C GLU A 894 -11.15 46.94 4.64
N VAL A 895 -11.92 46.60 3.59
CA VAL A 895 -11.41 46.23 2.27
C VAL A 895 -11.70 47.38 1.30
N ARG A 896 -10.71 47.75 0.48
CA ARG A 896 -10.80 48.89 -0.46
C ARG A 896 -10.43 48.45 -1.88
N TRP A 897 -11.21 48.84 -2.87
CA TRP A 897 -10.93 48.57 -4.29
C TRP A 897 -10.48 49.84 -5.00
N TYR A 898 -9.48 49.68 -5.87
CA TYR A 898 -8.80 50.76 -6.58
C TYR A 898 -8.85 50.51 -8.08
N LEU A 899 -9.09 51.58 -8.84
CA LEU A 899 -8.87 51.66 -10.27
C LEU A 899 -7.90 52.83 -10.53
N ASP A 900 -6.74 52.55 -11.11
CA ASP A 900 -5.66 53.50 -11.35
C ASP A 900 -5.30 54.31 -10.09
N GLY A 901 -5.22 53.61 -8.95
CA GLY A 901 -4.91 54.20 -7.65
C GLY A 901 -6.06 54.99 -7.00
N ARG A 902 -7.22 55.14 -7.66
CA ARG A 902 -8.41 55.79 -7.07
C ARG A 902 -9.32 54.75 -6.42
N VAL A 903 -9.61 54.92 -5.13
CA VAL A 903 -10.59 54.08 -4.44
C VAL A 903 -11.99 54.33 -5.01
N TYR A 904 -12.68 53.26 -5.44
CA TYR A 904 -14.05 53.34 -5.94
C TYR A 904 -15.06 52.51 -5.12
N HIS A 905 -14.58 51.59 -4.27
CA HIS A 905 -15.44 50.78 -3.41
C HIS A 905 -14.78 50.49 -2.07
N ARG A 906 -15.61 50.32 -1.04
CA ARG A 906 -15.17 50.05 0.34
C ARG A 906 -16.17 49.16 1.05
N VAL A 907 -15.66 48.19 1.81
CA VAL A 907 -16.45 47.37 2.73
C VAL A 907 -15.77 47.42 4.09
N ALA A 908 -16.45 47.98 5.09
CA ALA A 908 -15.97 48.04 6.46
C ALA A 908 -16.39 46.80 7.24
N ALA A 909 -15.56 46.36 8.20
CA ALA A 909 -15.82 45.17 9.01
C ALA A 909 -17.11 45.25 9.84
N ASP A 910 -17.53 46.46 10.21
CA ASP A 910 -18.77 46.71 10.97
C ASP A 910 -20.05 46.46 10.16
N ALA A 911 -19.93 46.21 8.85
CA ALA A 911 -21.04 45.76 8.01
C ALA A 911 -21.50 44.33 8.32
N MET A 912 -20.71 43.55 9.07
CA MET A 912 -21.01 42.15 9.40
C MET A 912 -20.52 41.78 10.81
N ASP A 913 -20.89 40.58 11.28
CA ASP A 913 -20.38 40.09 12.56
C ASP A 913 -18.88 39.73 12.47
N PRO A 914 -18.12 39.84 13.58
CA PRO A 914 -16.67 39.61 13.57
C PRO A 914 -16.26 38.24 13.02
N ALA A 915 -17.04 37.19 13.30
CA ALA A 915 -16.70 35.85 12.85
C ALA A 915 -16.89 35.68 11.33
N THR A 916 -17.86 36.37 10.74
CA THR A 916 -18.02 36.40 9.28
C THR A 916 -16.91 37.20 8.62
N TRP A 917 -16.49 38.31 9.21
CA TRP A 917 -15.35 39.10 8.71
C TRP A 917 -14.03 38.32 8.77
N GLU A 918 -13.70 37.76 9.93
CA GLU A 918 -12.47 36.96 10.12
C GLU A 918 -12.40 35.78 9.14
N ARG A 919 -13.51 35.06 8.94
CA ARG A 919 -13.58 33.96 7.97
C ARG A 919 -13.50 34.38 6.51
N ALA A 920 -13.69 35.66 6.20
CA ALA A 920 -13.67 36.16 4.83
C ALA A 920 -12.30 36.73 4.42
N VAL A 921 -11.55 37.30 5.38
CA VAL A 921 -10.31 38.05 5.07
C VAL A 921 -9.13 37.80 6.02
N ASP A 922 -9.32 37.15 7.17
CA ASP A 922 -8.26 36.89 8.16
C ASP A 922 -7.68 35.46 8.03
N HIS A 923 -7.29 35.12 6.80
CA HIS A 923 -6.58 33.90 6.45
C HIS A 923 -5.85 34.09 5.12
N GLY A 924 -5.09 33.08 4.68
CA GLY A 924 -4.46 33.10 3.37
C GLY A 924 -5.48 33.19 2.24
N LEU A 925 -5.17 33.99 1.23
CA LEU A 925 -5.87 34.10 -0.04
C LEU A 925 -4.99 33.55 -1.16
N PHE A 926 -5.62 33.06 -2.24
CA PHE A 926 -4.97 32.85 -3.53
C PHE A 926 -5.65 33.69 -4.60
N LEU A 927 -4.91 34.04 -5.65
CA LEU A 927 -5.39 34.89 -6.74
C LEU A 927 -5.82 34.03 -7.92
N ILE A 928 -6.83 34.47 -8.66
CA ILE A 928 -7.31 33.85 -9.90
C ILE A 928 -7.37 34.90 -11.02
N LEU A 929 -6.97 34.49 -12.21
CA LEU A 929 -7.14 35.22 -13.47
C LEU A 929 -7.87 34.33 -14.47
N ASN A 930 -8.97 34.81 -15.04
CA ASN A 930 -9.69 34.08 -16.08
C ASN A 930 -10.46 35.00 -17.03
N VAL A 931 -10.91 34.41 -18.15
CA VAL A 931 -11.96 35.00 -18.98
C VAL A 931 -13.03 33.94 -19.20
N ALA A 932 -14.12 34.03 -18.45
CA ALA A 932 -15.27 33.16 -18.64
C ALA A 932 -16.08 33.57 -19.89
N VAL A 933 -16.88 32.64 -20.41
CA VAL A 933 -17.76 32.84 -21.57
C VAL A 933 -19.20 32.41 -21.21
N GLY A 934 -20.12 33.37 -21.22
CA GLY A 934 -21.51 33.18 -20.83
C GLY A 934 -21.67 33.19 -19.31
N GLY A 935 -22.71 32.51 -18.82
CA GLY A 935 -23.01 32.44 -17.38
C GLY A 935 -23.95 33.54 -16.89
N LYS A 936 -24.33 33.43 -15.61
CA LYS A 936 -25.40 34.23 -15.00
C LYS A 936 -25.10 35.73 -14.99
N LEU A 937 -23.84 36.14 -14.84
CA LEU A 937 -23.48 37.54 -14.69
C LEU A 937 -23.58 38.34 -16.01
N PRO A 938 -22.98 37.90 -17.14
CA PRO A 938 -23.26 38.49 -18.44
C PRO A 938 -24.76 38.51 -18.79
N GLN A 939 -25.49 37.44 -18.48
CA GLN A 939 -26.93 37.35 -18.74
C GLN A 939 -27.74 38.37 -17.94
N ALA A 940 -27.44 38.54 -16.64
CA ALA A 940 -28.09 39.54 -15.80
C ALA A 940 -27.81 40.98 -16.28
N ASP A 941 -26.64 41.18 -16.87
CA ASP A 941 -26.21 42.43 -17.47
C ASP A 941 -26.82 42.66 -18.88
N GLY A 942 -27.47 41.66 -19.47
CA GLY A 942 -28.40 41.82 -20.60
C GLY A 942 -27.90 41.30 -21.95
N ALA A 943 -26.82 40.51 -21.98
CA ALA A 943 -26.37 39.81 -23.18
C ALA A 943 -25.86 38.40 -22.85
N ASP A 944 -25.97 37.49 -23.81
CA ASP A 944 -25.54 36.10 -23.66
C ASP A 944 -24.72 35.68 -24.88
N VAL A 945 -23.94 34.61 -24.74
CA VAL A 945 -23.10 34.08 -25.81
C VAL A 945 -23.95 33.69 -27.02
N GLY A 946 -23.55 34.15 -28.20
CA GLY A 946 -24.29 33.99 -29.44
C GLY A 946 -23.42 33.65 -30.65
N PRO A 947 -24.04 33.44 -31.83
CA PRO A 947 -23.30 33.19 -33.07
C PRO A 947 -22.36 34.35 -33.43
N ASP A 948 -22.78 35.58 -33.12
CA ASP A 948 -22.06 36.83 -33.37
C ASP A 948 -20.97 37.13 -32.34
N THR A 949 -20.89 36.37 -31.23
CA THR A 949 -19.80 36.51 -30.25
C THR A 949 -18.48 36.12 -30.91
N GLU A 950 -17.52 37.03 -30.91
CA GLU A 950 -16.23 36.88 -31.58
C GLU A 950 -15.21 36.21 -30.65
N PRO A 951 -14.58 35.08 -31.03
CA PRO A 951 -13.48 34.51 -30.28
C PRO A 951 -12.15 35.25 -30.54
N GLY A 952 -11.15 35.00 -29.70
CA GLY A 952 -9.76 35.38 -29.94
C GLY A 952 -9.34 36.72 -29.34
N HIS A 953 -10.19 37.38 -28.57
CA HIS A 953 -9.90 38.66 -27.93
C HIS A 953 -9.35 38.44 -26.51
N PRO A 954 -8.04 38.62 -26.27
CA PRO A 954 -7.42 38.27 -25.00
C PRO A 954 -7.68 39.30 -23.90
N MET A 955 -7.82 38.85 -22.66
CA MET A 955 -7.43 39.67 -21.51
C MET A 955 -5.91 39.63 -21.42
N ARG A 956 -5.26 40.80 -21.35
CA ARG A 956 -3.80 40.91 -21.25
C ARG A 956 -3.43 41.37 -19.85
N VAL A 957 -2.45 40.74 -19.23
CA VAL A 957 -1.97 41.08 -17.88
C VAL A 957 -0.48 41.37 -17.96
N ASP A 958 -0.10 42.62 -17.74
CA ASP A 958 1.29 43.08 -17.76
C ASP A 958 2.03 42.59 -16.52
N HIS A 959 1.45 42.75 -15.34
CA HIS A 959 2.02 42.17 -14.12
C HIS A 959 0.96 41.94 -13.04
N VAL A 960 1.28 41.04 -12.10
CA VAL A 960 0.57 40.85 -10.83
C VAL A 960 1.54 41.07 -9.68
N THR A 961 1.09 41.78 -8.65
CA THR A 961 1.83 41.98 -7.40
C THR A 961 0.96 41.69 -6.19
N VAL A 962 1.58 41.13 -5.16
CA VAL A 962 1.03 41.05 -3.81
C VAL A 962 2.06 41.65 -2.87
N SER A 963 1.64 42.54 -1.98
CA SER A 963 2.51 43.17 -1.00
C SER A 963 1.81 43.32 0.34
N ALA A 964 2.58 43.30 1.42
CA ALA A 964 2.07 43.48 2.78
C ALA A 964 2.76 44.66 3.46
N ARG A 965 2.04 45.36 4.33
CA ARG A 965 2.57 46.45 5.14
C ARG A 965 2.31 46.15 6.61
N GLU A 966 3.39 46.16 7.39
CA GLU A 966 3.29 46.09 8.85
C GLU A 966 2.76 47.41 9.43
N ARG A 967 2.14 47.34 10.61
CA ARG A 967 1.67 48.51 11.33
C ARG A 967 2.84 49.44 11.66
N ARG A 968 2.77 50.71 11.24
CA ARG A 968 3.62 51.77 11.82
C ARG A 968 3.11 52.04 13.25
N GLY A 969 4.01 51.93 14.22
CA GLY A 969 3.72 52.09 15.66
C GLY A 969 3.14 53.43 16.04
#